data_AF-A0A6Q2WYQ7-F1
#
_entry.id   AF-A0A6Q2WYQ7-F1
#
_cell.length_a   1.000
_cell.length_b   1.000
_cell.length_c   1.000
_cell.angle_alpha   90.00
_cell.angle_beta   90.00
_cell.angle_gamma   90.00
#
_symmetry.space_group_name_H-M   'P 1'
#
loop_
_entity.id
_entity.type
_entity.pdbx_description
1 polymer ?
#
loop_
_entity_poly.entity_id
_entity_poly.type
_entity_poly.pdbx_seq_one_letter_code
_entity_poly.pdbx_strand_id
1 'polypeptide(L)'
;MGDRALLRELKRWATEEFNLPAQSLPNDNYFKTLCVGPGASIWRYVIEHIFNQRNVRVMRGNLQWYPFEDARRLELQEQIEELRAELNHLDSQIKGTEAQLATEEESINRSWEMVEENERRKLLLQAFKQHCLKERHSLSEDTCKIIGHSQALEQLSRKEEMELVFKKETSNSSREDLNPIGAEPMVLRNVRELCDERLLFFQSLQETELRMTSSTATPLNREQRQTVYQHWLSAVEDLLQRHPPNQVLSALQYLASGQEMALEEKLSSLDVTRDVTALRFRCESNRLLDISKQEEELPPVKNLLQSAWEEVEQSLVDLAQTRSRTRQLKDQLQAKQEEAKVELLGRESPIEGLAQSVLELEIRCVIEAAERDCLRDQCVQMEQQARDRQEGLRNLRRQWQSIMEFRRLVDMRQEQIRGLIKGNSTAKTELTRTHKEIREFVQEKLCPQFGNVLSAANGLRNSVSQEAKQFGNVSLVTLDRRIVEGKQRIPAAWLSIHRLHSSPFHNLCQSLDFPVYKAPEKLYSQALSQHLDLRFLRRLLQLHSSSLANTEKQRELLPAPDQQALLQRVLEEDQEMLQSLLPRVRELTQRCSKGLSYGNQVKTGICHWWDQPAQFVLPEKRIGGLTFQQWLQRWKFAASGLP
;
A
#
# COMPACT_ATOMS: atom_id res chain seq x y z
N MET A 1 35.53 -137.41 -1.99
CA MET A 1 34.38 -138.32 -2.16
C MET A 1 33.04 -137.66 -1.74
N GLY A 2 32.81 -136.37 -2.04
CA GLY A 2 31.59 -135.62 -1.62
C GLY A 2 30.56 -135.34 -2.72
N ASP A 3 30.97 -135.28 -3.99
CA ASP A 3 30.12 -134.72 -5.07
C ASP A 3 29.02 -135.68 -5.59
N ARG A 4 29.15 -136.99 -5.37
CA ARG A 4 28.14 -137.99 -5.79
C ARG A 4 26.94 -138.11 -4.81
N ALA A 5 27.05 -137.57 -3.60
CA ALA A 5 25.97 -137.57 -2.61
C ALA A 5 25.03 -136.39 -2.83
N LEU A 6 25.58 -135.18 -2.93
CA LEU A 6 24.81 -133.95 -3.20
C LEU A 6 24.03 -134.01 -4.52
N LEU A 7 24.60 -134.62 -5.56
CA LEU A 7 23.91 -134.80 -6.84
C LEU A 7 22.68 -135.72 -6.74
N ARG A 8 22.73 -136.74 -5.89
CA ARG A 8 21.58 -137.62 -5.63
C ARG A 8 20.51 -136.91 -4.80
N GLU A 9 20.92 -136.13 -3.79
CA GLU A 9 19.99 -135.34 -2.97
C GLU A 9 19.33 -134.21 -3.75
N LEU A 10 20.06 -133.54 -4.66
CA LEU A 10 19.50 -132.50 -5.52
C LEU A 10 18.48 -133.06 -6.51
N LYS A 11 18.76 -134.23 -7.10
CA LYS A 11 17.80 -134.94 -7.96
C LYS A 11 16.56 -135.38 -7.18
N ARG A 12 16.76 -135.94 -5.98
CA ARG A 12 15.66 -136.33 -5.08
C ARG A 12 14.79 -135.14 -4.71
N TRP A 13 15.41 -134.04 -4.28
CA TRP A 13 14.72 -132.78 -3.96
C TRP A 13 13.92 -132.23 -5.15
N ALA A 14 14.49 -132.23 -6.37
CA ALA A 14 13.80 -131.77 -7.56
C ALA A 14 12.59 -132.65 -7.95
N THR A 15 12.68 -133.97 -7.76
CA THR A 15 11.57 -134.90 -8.05
C THR A 15 10.50 -134.94 -6.97
N GLU A 16 10.89 -134.90 -5.69
CA GLU A 16 9.98 -135.07 -4.55
C GLU A 16 9.34 -133.74 -4.12
N GLU A 17 10.08 -132.62 -4.10
CA GLU A 17 9.58 -131.33 -3.61
C GLU A 17 8.98 -130.45 -4.71
N PHE A 18 9.44 -130.61 -5.95
CA PHE A 18 8.97 -129.84 -7.12
C PHE A 18 8.14 -130.64 -8.12
N ASN A 19 7.86 -131.93 -7.85
CA ASN A 19 7.09 -132.83 -8.73
C ASN A 19 7.56 -132.84 -10.20
N LEU A 20 8.87 -132.66 -10.43
CA LEU A 20 9.41 -132.73 -11.78
C LEU A 20 9.51 -134.19 -12.23
N PRO A 21 8.94 -134.57 -13.38
CA PRO A 21 9.01 -135.95 -13.86
C PRO A 21 10.46 -136.35 -14.13
N ALA A 22 10.84 -137.57 -13.74
CA ALA A 22 12.22 -138.05 -13.85
C ALA A 22 12.79 -137.98 -15.28
N GLN A 23 11.91 -137.95 -16.29
CA GLN A 23 12.23 -137.87 -17.72
C GLN A 23 12.59 -136.45 -18.19
N SER A 24 12.21 -135.40 -17.45
CA SER A 24 12.53 -134.00 -17.79
C SER A 24 13.76 -133.46 -17.05
N LEU A 25 14.45 -134.31 -16.28
CA LEU A 25 15.65 -133.91 -15.56
C LEU A 25 16.86 -133.83 -16.52
N PRO A 26 17.69 -132.77 -16.45
CA PRO A 26 18.94 -132.69 -17.19
C PRO A 26 19.88 -133.88 -16.95
N ASN A 27 20.73 -134.18 -17.93
CA ASN A 27 21.72 -135.26 -17.84
C ASN A 27 22.67 -135.09 -16.64
N ASP A 28 23.17 -136.21 -16.10
CA ASP A 28 24.02 -136.26 -14.91
C ASP A 28 25.27 -135.39 -14.99
N ASN A 29 25.81 -135.18 -16.19
CA ASN A 29 26.96 -134.31 -16.40
C ASN A 29 26.63 -132.82 -16.16
N TYR A 30 25.39 -132.40 -16.41
CA TYR A 30 24.93 -131.04 -16.12
C TYR A 30 24.64 -130.84 -14.63
N PHE A 31 24.08 -131.84 -13.94
CA PHE A 31 23.97 -131.77 -12.48
C PHE A 31 25.33 -131.76 -11.77
N LYS A 32 26.34 -132.43 -12.34
CA LYS A 32 27.71 -132.37 -11.80
C LYS A 32 28.30 -130.97 -11.88
N THR A 33 28.03 -130.18 -12.92
CA THR A 33 28.56 -128.80 -12.99
C THR A 33 27.89 -127.89 -11.96
N LEU A 34 26.62 -128.14 -11.62
CA LEU A 34 25.91 -127.41 -10.56
C LEU A 34 26.42 -127.76 -9.16
N CYS A 35 26.79 -129.01 -8.93
CA CYS A 35 27.26 -129.52 -7.63
C CYS A 35 28.77 -129.35 -7.39
N VAL A 36 29.47 -128.49 -8.14
CA VAL A 36 30.93 -128.25 -8.02
C VAL A 36 31.22 -126.77 -7.76
N GLY A 37 32.27 -126.48 -6.98
CA GLY A 37 32.68 -125.11 -6.64
C GLY A 37 31.69 -124.39 -5.71
N PRO A 38 31.49 -123.07 -5.85
CA PRO A 38 30.50 -122.30 -5.07
C PRO A 38 29.07 -122.81 -5.25
N GLY A 39 28.78 -123.48 -6.36
CA GLY A 39 27.48 -124.11 -6.60
C GLY A 39 27.17 -125.22 -5.58
N ALA A 40 28.17 -125.95 -5.09
CA ALA A 40 27.97 -127.03 -4.14
C ALA A 40 27.45 -126.55 -2.77
N SER A 41 27.94 -125.40 -2.28
CA SER A 41 27.45 -124.80 -1.03
C SER A 41 26.09 -124.15 -1.20
N ILE A 42 25.83 -123.51 -2.35
CA ILE A 42 24.52 -122.94 -2.67
C ILE A 42 23.45 -124.03 -2.73
N TRP A 43 23.69 -125.12 -3.47
CA TRP A 43 22.71 -126.19 -3.58
C TRP A 43 22.53 -126.97 -2.28
N ARG A 44 23.59 -127.11 -1.47
CA ARG A 44 23.45 -127.69 -0.12
C ARG A 44 22.58 -126.80 0.78
N TYR A 45 22.81 -125.49 0.76
CA TYR A 45 21.98 -124.53 1.47
C TYR A 45 20.53 -124.54 0.97
N VAL A 46 20.31 -124.59 -0.35
CA VAL A 46 18.97 -124.64 -0.96
C VAL A 46 18.24 -125.93 -0.58
N ILE A 47 18.87 -127.10 -0.69
CA ILE A 47 18.27 -128.38 -0.30
C ILE A 47 17.96 -128.40 1.21
N GLU A 48 18.82 -127.81 2.06
CA GLU A 48 18.62 -127.78 3.52
C GLU A 48 17.61 -126.73 4.00
N HIS A 49 17.52 -125.57 3.34
CA HIS A 49 16.79 -124.39 3.84
C HIS A 49 15.54 -124.04 3.01
N ILE A 50 15.38 -124.65 1.84
CA ILE A 50 14.24 -124.43 0.94
C ILE A 50 13.49 -125.76 0.74
N PHE A 51 12.70 -126.18 1.73
CA PHE A 51 11.28 -126.54 1.56
C PHE A 51 10.62 -126.93 2.91
N ASN A 52 9.62 -126.15 3.33
CA ASN A 52 8.47 -126.61 4.10
C ASN A 52 7.35 -125.58 3.90
N GLN A 53 6.13 -126.00 3.56
CA GLN A 53 4.95 -125.14 3.28
C GLN A 53 4.63 -124.11 4.38
N ARG A 54 5.22 -124.19 5.58
CA ARG A 54 5.15 -123.17 6.64
C ARG A 54 6.00 -121.92 6.41
N ASN A 55 7.15 -122.00 5.74
CA ASN A 55 8.07 -120.85 5.60
C ASN A 55 7.60 -119.79 4.58
N VAL A 56 6.72 -120.15 3.65
CA VAL A 56 6.11 -119.20 2.69
C VAL A 56 5.08 -118.28 3.36
N ARG A 57 4.46 -118.71 4.47
CA ARG A 57 3.60 -117.82 5.29
C ARG A 57 4.43 -116.83 6.13
N VAL A 58 5.59 -117.24 6.62
CA VAL A 58 6.51 -116.38 7.40
C VAL A 58 7.13 -115.29 6.52
N MET A 59 7.52 -115.62 5.28
CA MET A 59 8.07 -114.61 4.35
C MET A 59 7.04 -113.60 3.85
N ARG A 60 5.75 -113.96 3.76
CA ARG A 60 4.66 -112.98 3.53
C ARG A 60 4.31 -112.16 4.78
N GLY A 61 4.46 -112.72 5.98
CA GLY A 61 4.30 -112.01 7.24
C GLY A 61 5.43 -111.01 7.54
N ASN A 62 6.67 -111.33 7.15
CA ASN A 62 7.85 -110.50 7.43
C ASN A 62 7.96 -109.23 6.56
N LEU A 63 7.26 -109.16 5.43
CA LEU A 63 7.09 -107.91 4.67
C LEU A 63 6.00 -106.99 5.25
N GLN A 64 5.17 -107.50 6.17
CA GLN A 64 4.16 -106.73 6.90
C GLN A 64 4.62 -106.29 8.31
N TRP A 65 5.87 -106.56 8.69
CA TRP A 65 6.36 -106.46 10.08
C TRP A 65 7.55 -105.49 10.28
N TYR A 66 7.55 -104.33 9.62
CA TYR A 66 8.39 -103.20 10.01
C TYR A 66 7.55 -102.04 10.58
N PRO A 67 7.11 -102.09 11.85
CA PRO A 67 6.50 -100.93 12.52
C PRO A 67 7.48 -99.77 12.74
N PHE A 68 8.77 -99.95 12.43
CA PHE A 68 9.80 -98.92 12.56
C PHE A 68 9.70 -97.81 11.50
N GLU A 69 9.11 -98.08 10.32
CA GLU A 69 8.82 -97.03 9.34
C GLU A 69 7.52 -96.29 9.66
N ASP A 70 6.48 -96.97 10.12
CA ASP A 70 5.20 -96.32 10.44
C ASP A 70 5.28 -95.51 11.74
N ALA A 71 6.00 -95.98 12.77
CA ALA A 71 6.25 -95.20 13.99
C ALA A 71 7.10 -93.95 13.70
N ARG A 72 8.15 -94.08 12.88
CA ARG A 72 8.99 -92.94 12.49
C ARG A 72 8.27 -91.99 11.54
N ARG A 73 7.37 -92.48 10.69
CA ARG A 73 6.48 -91.65 9.84
C ARG A 73 5.46 -90.90 10.69
N LEU A 74 4.87 -91.54 11.72
CA LEU A 74 3.96 -90.89 12.66
C LEU A 74 4.67 -89.84 13.51
N GLU A 75 5.86 -90.13 14.04
CA GLU A 75 6.69 -89.14 14.76
C GLU A 75 7.09 -87.96 13.87
N LEU A 76 7.49 -88.21 12.62
CA LEU A 76 7.78 -87.13 11.66
C LEU A 76 6.51 -86.36 11.26
N GLN A 77 5.35 -87.01 11.18
CA GLN A 77 4.08 -86.34 10.93
C GLN A 77 3.69 -85.45 12.11
N GLU A 78 3.83 -85.92 13.34
CA GLU A 78 3.58 -85.15 14.56
C GLU A 78 4.54 -83.94 14.64
N GLN A 79 5.83 -84.13 14.36
CA GLN A 79 6.80 -83.03 14.27
C GLN A 79 6.48 -82.03 13.14
N ILE A 80 6.02 -82.52 11.99
CA ILE A 80 5.59 -81.64 10.89
C ILE A 80 4.33 -80.85 11.28
N GLU A 81 3.39 -81.46 12.00
CA GLU A 81 2.20 -80.79 12.50
C GLU A 81 2.52 -79.77 13.59
N GLU A 82 3.44 -80.09 14.51
CA GLU A 82 3.95 -79.19 15.54
C GLU A 82 4.67 -77.99 14.91
N LEU A 83 5.59 -78.21 13.97
CA LEU A 83 6.27 -77.13 13.23
C LEU A 83 5.31 -76.30 12.38
N ARG A 84 4.24 -76.89 11.83
CA ARG A 84 3.19 -76.13 11.13
C ARG A 84 2.38 -75.27 12.09
N ALA A 85 2.07 -75.78 13.28
CA ALA A 85 1.39 -75.01 14.32
C ALA A 85 2.27 -73.84 14.81
N GLU A 86 3.57 -74.09 15.02
CA GLU A 86 4.55 -73.05 15.37
C GLU A 86 4.70 -72.00 14.26
N LEU A 87 4.83 -72.41 12.99
CA LEU A 87 4.86 -71.49 11.85
C LEU A 87 3.59 -70.65 11.76
N ASN A 88 2.42 -71.25 11.91
CA ASN A 88 1.14 -70.52 11.92
C ASN A 88 1.04 -69.55 13.11
N HIS A 89 1.59 -69.93 14.27
CA HIS A 89 1.65 -69.06 15.44
C HIS A 89 2.57 -67.86 15.19
N LEU A 90 3.77 -68.09 14.66
CA LEU A 90 4.73 -67.05 14.29
C LEU A 90 4.16 -66.13 13.19
N ASP A 91 3.53 -66.66 12.14
CA ASP A 91 2.89 -65.86 11.10
C ASP A 91 1.75 -64.99 11.67
N SER A 92 1.00 -65.51 12.64
CA SER A 92 -0.06 -64.74 13.31
C SER A 92 0.52 -63.65 14.20
N GLN A 93 1.62 -63.93 14.90
CA GLN A 93 2.36 -62.93 15.68
C GLN A 93 2.94 -61.84 14.77
N ILE A 94 3.57 -62.22 13.64
CA ILE A 94 4.12 -61.28 12.66
C ILE A 94 3.02 -60.37 12.13
N LYS A 95 1.90 -60.92 11.65
CA LYS A 95 0.76 -60.11 11.18
C LYS A 95 0.20 -59.19 12.26
N GLY A 96 0.14 -59.66 13.51
CA GLY A 96 -0.27 -58.85 14.65
C GLY A 96 0.68 -57.67 14.89
N THR A 97 1.99 -57.92 14.87
CA THR A 97 3.01 -56.87 15.02
C THR A 97 3.05 -55.91 13.83
N GLU A 98 2.86 -56.37 12.59
CA GLU A 98 2.77 -55.52 11.40
C GLU A 98 1.57 -54.59 11.46
N ALA A 99 0.41 -55.09 11.90
CA ALA A 99 -0.78 -54.27 12.10
C ALA A 99 -0.57 -53.22 13.21
N GLN A 100 0.07 -53.61 14.32
CA GLN A 100 0.44 -52.66 15.39
C GLN A 100 1.40 -51.58 14.88
N LEU A 101 2.46 -51.96 14.17
CA LEU A 101 3.41 -51.02 13.57
C LEU A 101 2.74 -50.06 12.59
N ALA A 102 1.81 -50.54 11.75
CA ALA A 102 1.06 -49.67 10.85
C ALA A 102 0.20 -48.64 11.61
N THR A 103 -0.46 -49.06 12.71
CA THR A 103 -1.23 -48.12 13.54
C THR A 103 -0.34 -47.12 14.27
N GLU A 104 0.83 -47.54 14.73
CA GLU A 104 1.82 -46.65 15.35
C GLU A 104 2.37 -45.65 14.33
N GLU A 105 2.71 -46.09 13.12
CA GLU A 105 3.17 -45.22 12.03
C GLU A 105 2.11 -44.17 11.64
N GLU A 106 0.84 -44.57 11.51
CA GLU A 106 -0.26 -43.63 11.31
C GLU A 106 -0.38 -42.61 12.44
N SER A 107 -0.22 -43.06 13.70
CA SER A 107 -0.29 -42.18 14.86
C SER A 107 0.87 -41.18 14.90
N ILE A 108 2.08 -41.63 14.54
CA ILE A 108 3.29 -40.84 14.44
C ILE A 108 3.13 -39.80 13.33
N ASN A 109 2.64 -40.19 12.15
CA ASN A 109 2.38 -39.26 11.04
C ASN A 109 1.38 -38.16 11.44
N ARG A 110 0.25 -38.52 12.08
CA ARG A 110 -0.71 -37.53 12.61
C ARG A 110 -0.06 -36.59 13.64
N SER A 111 0.82 -37.12 14.49
CA SER A 111 1.53 -36.31 15.48
C SER A 111 2.50 -35.32 14.83
N TRP A 112 3.23 -35.74 13.78
CA TRP A 112 4.14 -34.88 13.03
C TRP A 112 3.39 -33.77 12.30
N GLU A 113 2.26 -34.07 11.67
CA GLU A 113 1.39 -33.07 11.04
C GLU A 113 0.91 -32.02 12.05
N MET A 114 0.51 -32.44 13.25
CA MET A 114 0.12 -31.50 14.32
C MET A 114 1.30 -30.64 14.81
N VAL A 115 2.49 -31.22 14.97
CA VAL A 115 3.69 -30.48 15.38
C VAL A 115 4.06 -29.44 14.32
N GLU A 116 4.06 -29.82 13.05
CA GLU A 116 4.37 -28.90 11.95
C GLU A 116 3.32 -27.78 11.83
N GLU A 117 2.03 -28.11 11.97
CA GLU A 117 0.96 -27.10 11.98
C GLU A 117 1.11 -26.14 13.17
N ASN A 118 1.48 -26.64 14.35
CA ASN A 118 1.69 -25.81 15.54
C ASN A 118 2.91 -24.88 15.42
N GLU A 119 4.03 -25.35 14.85
CA GLU A 119 5.19 -24.48 14.59
C GLU A 119 4.83 -23.37 13.58
N ARG A 120 4.09 -23.69 12.52
CA ARG A 120 3.57 -22.68 11.58
C ARG A 120 2.62 -21.69 12.27
N ARG A 121 1.71 -22.15 13.14
CA ARG A 121 0.81 -21.28 13.93
C ARG A 121 1.61 -20.35 14.85
N LYS A 122 2.66 -20.85 15.50
CA LYS A 122 3.54 -20.07 16.37
C LYS A 122 4.23 -18.94 15.62
N LEU A 123 4.75 -19.20 14.42
CA LEU A 123 5.35 -18.17 13.57
C LEU A 123 4.33 -17.09 13.18
N LEU A 124 3.12 -17.49 12.79
CA LEU A 124 2.03 -16.55 12.45
C LEU A 124 1.62 -15.70 13.67
N LEU A 125 1.49 -16.31 14.84
CA LEU A 125 1.20 -15.59 16.09
C LEU A 125 2.34 -14.64 16.48
N GLN A 126 3.59 -15.00 16.23
CA GLN A 126 4.74 -14.12 16.46
C GLN A 126 4.72 -12.92 15.51
N ALA A 127 4.41 -13.12 14.23
CA ALA A 127 4.23 -12.04 13.26
C ALA A 127 3.04 -11.13 13.63
N PHE A 128 1.90 -11.72 14.01
CA PHE A 128 0.73 -10.99 14.49
C PHE A 128 1.04 -10.16 15.75
N LYS A 129 1.76 -10.74 16.71
CA LYS A 129 2.24 -10.02 17.89
C LYS A 129 3.12 -8.83 17.52
N GLN A 130 4.06 -9.00 16.59
CA GLN A 130 4.92 -7.91 16.12
C GLN A 130 4.10 -6.79 15.45
N HIS A 131 3.09 -7.14 14.67
CA HIS A 131 2.16 -6.17 14.07
C HIS A 131 1.41 -5.38 15.14
N CYS A 132 0.79 -6.07 16.10
CA CYS A 132 0.06 -5.45 17.22
C CYS A 132 0.97 -4.51 18.03
N LEU A 133 2.24 -4.87 18.24
CA LEU A 133 3.20 -4.01 18.93
C LEU A 133 3.48 -2.73 18.14
N LYS A 134 3.67 -2.82 16.82
CA LYS A 134 3.88 -1.64 15.96
C LYS A 134 2.67 -0.70 15.97
N GLU A 135 1.46 -1.24 15.82
CA GLU A 135 0.23 -0.46 15.90
C GLU A 135 0.06 0.18 17.27
N ARG A 136 0.32 -0.55 18.36
CA ARG A 136 0.30 -0.01 19.72
C ARG A 136 1.31 1.13 19.90
N HIS A 137 2.50 1.03 19.33
CA HIS A 137 3.49 2.11 19.38
C HIS A 137 2.98 3.36 18.64
N SER A 138 2.47 3.22 17.42
CA SER A 138 1.87 4.34 16.67
C SER A 138 0.72 5.00 17.45
N LEU A 139 -0.20 4.20 17.98
CA LEU A 139 -1.32 4.72 18.77
C LEU A 139 -0.85 5.40 20.05
N SER A 140 0.21 4.90 20.69
CA SER A 140 0.80 5.52 21.87
C SER A 140 1.44 6.88 21.55
N GLU A 141 2.12 7.02 20.41
CA GLU A 141 2.67 8.30 19.97
C GLU A 141 1.56 9.32 19.73
N ASP A 142 0.50 8.93 19.05
CA ASP A 142 -0.64 9.80 18.79
C ASP A 142 -1.39 10.16 20.09
N THR A 143 -1.53 9.20 21.01
CA THR A 143 -2.09 9.45 22.34
C THR A 143 -1.23 10.46 23.12
N CYS A 144 0.10 10.35 23.07
CA CYS A 144 1.01 11.32 23.70
C CYS A 144 0.85 12.73 23.11
N LYS A 145 0.72 12.86 21.78
CA LYS A 145 0.45 14.16 21.13
C LYS A 145 -0.88 14.75 21.58
N ILE A 146 -1.94 13.94 21.60
CA ILE A 146 -3.27 14.37 22.05
C ILE A 146 -3.24 14.80 23.52
N ILE A 147 -2.57 14.03 24.39
CA ILE A 147 -2.39 14.40 25.80
C ILE A 147 -1.64 15.73 25.92
N GLY A 148 -0.56 15.93 25.17
CA GLY A 148 0.18 17.19 25.15
C GLY A 148 -0.69 18.39 24.73
N HIS A 149 -1.49 18.23 23.67
CA HIS A 149 -2.44 19.25 23.24
C HIS A 149 -3.55 19.50 24.26
N SER A 150 -4.10 18.44 24.88
CA SER A 150 -5.11 18.54 25.93
C SER A 150 -4.56 19.29 27.15
N GLN A 151 -3.34 18.99 27.57
CA GLN A 151 -2.68 19.67 28.68
C GLN A 151 -2.43 21.16 28.36
N ALA A 152 -2.03 21.50 27.14
CA ALA A 152 -1.88 22.89 26.72
C ALA A 152 -3.22 23.65 26.76
N LEU A 153 -4.31 23.02 26.30
CA LEU A 153 -5.65 23.58 26.36
C LEU A 153 -6.18 23.71 27.80
N GLU A 154 -5.95 22.72 28.66
CA GLU A 154 -6.27 22.80 30.08
C GLU A 154 -5.48 23.92 30.78
N GLN A 155 -4.20 24.10 30.45
CA GLN A 155 -3.40 25.22 30.97
C GLN A 155 -3.95 26.58 30.52
N LEU A 156 -4.43 26.69 29.27
CA LEU A 156 -5.11 27.90 28.80
C LEU A 156 -6.42 28.13 29.53
N SER A 157 -7.24 27.08 29.73
CA SER A 157 -8.49 27.17 30.50
C SER A 157 -8.24 27.58 31.96
N ARG A 158 -7.21 27.05 32.62
CA ARG A 158 -6.82 27.49 33.98
C ARG A 158 -6.37 28.95 34.02
N LYS A 159 -5.66 29.42 32.99
CA LYS A 159 -5.29 30.83 32.87
C LYS A 159 -6.54 31.69 32.68
N GLU A 160 -7.53 31.23 31.93
CA GLU A 160 -8.80 31.94 31.68
C GLU A 160 -9.57 32.25 32.98
N GLU A 161 -9.57 31.32 33.93
CA GLU A 161 -10.22 31.48 35.25
C GLU A 161 -9.53 32.53 36.14
N MET A 162 -8.28 32.89 35.84
CA MET A 162 -7.55 33.91 36.59
C MET A 162 -7.97 35.31 36.10
N GLU A 163 -8.79 35.99 36.90
CA GLU A 163 -9.22 37.36 36.60
C GLU A 163 -8.01 38.32 36.59
N LEU A 164 -7.77 38.95 35.44
CA LEU A 164 -6.75 39.98 35.28
C LEU A 164 -7.32 41.34 35.67
N VAL A 165 -6.79 41.93 36.74
CA VAL A 165 -7.12 43.30 37.13
C VAL A 165 -6.09 44.24 36.51
N PHE A 166 -6.51 45.02 35.51
CA PHE A 166 -5.71 46.13 34.99
C PHE A 166 -5.91 47.34 35.89
N LYS A 167 -4.80 47.97 36.30
CA LYS A 167 -4.83 49.14 37.19
C LYS A 167 -5.53 50.29 36.46
N LYS A 168 -6.67 50.75 36.95
CA LYS A 168 -7.32 51.96 36.43
C LYS A 168 -6.41 53.14 36.77
N GLU A 169 -5.91 53.86 35.77
CA GLU A 169 -5.19 55.12 35.99
C GLU A 169 -6.20 56.12 36.57
N THR A 170 -6.27 56.21 37.90
CA THR A 170 -7.03 57.26 38.57
C THR A 170 -6.24 58.55 38.41
N SER A 171 -6.73 59.38 37.51
CA SER A 171 -6.44 60.81 37.40
C SER A 171 -6.64 61.46 38.78
N ASN A 172 -5.53 61.74 39.48
CA ASN A 172 -5.32 62.79 40.50
C ASN A 172 -4.29 62.33 41.54
N SER A 173 -3.01 62.30 41.17
CA SER A 173 -1.95 62.63 42.11
C SER A 173 -0.78 63.23 41.33
N SER A 174 -0.36 64.40 41.79
CA SER A 174 0.80 65.17 41.38
C SER A 174 1.93 64.33 40.78
N ARG A 175 2.38 64.77 39.60
CA ARG A 175 3.68 64.46 39.02
C ARG A 175 4.76 64.72 40.06
N GLU A 176 5.20 63.66 40.72
CA GLU A 176 6.53 63.40 41.27
C GLU A 176 6.36 62.16 42.17
N ASP A 177 7.19 61.14 41.95
CA ASP A 177 7.18 59.81 42.57
C ASP A 177 6.18 58.77 42.03
N LEU A 178 6.49 58.22 40.84
CA LEU A 178 5.91 56.94 40.38
C LEU A 178 7.00 55.88 40.25
N ASN A 179 7.34 55.25 41.38
CA ASN A 179 7.78 53.85 41.33
C ASN A 179 6.54 52.96 41.15
N PRO A 180 6.47 52.11 40.11
CA PRO A 180 5.32 51.24 39.88
C PRO A 180 5.37 50.07 40.87
N ILE A 181 4.54 50.09 41.93
CA ILE A 181 4.46 49.01 42.94
C ILE A 181 3.63 47.80 42.43
N GLY A 182 3.50 47.59 41.12
CA GLY A 182 2.82 46.42 40.57
C GLY A 182 3.40 46.01 39.22
N ALA A 183 3.79 44.74 39.10
CA ALA A 183 4.26 44.18 37.83
C ALA A 183 3.10 44.17 36.82
N GLU A 184 3.37 44.72 35.63
CA GLU A 184 2.41 44.71 34.53
C GLU A 184 2.05 43.28 34.11
N PRO A 185 0.76 42.94 33.87
CA PRO A 185 0.38 41.64 33.33
C PRO A 185 1.09 41.36 32.00
N MET A 186 1.69 40.18 31.88
CA MET A 186 2.48 39.80 30.69
C MET A 186 1.67 39.86 29.38
N VAL A 187 0.37 39.54 29.44
CA VAL A 187 -0.53 39.70 28.27
C VAL A 187 -0.69 41.16 27.85
N LEU A 188 -0.76 42.10 28.79
CA LEU A 188 -0.89 43.53 28.48
C LEU A 188 0.36 44.06 27.79
N ARG A 189 1.53 43.67 28.32
CA ARG A 189 2.83 44.03 27.72
C ARG A 189 2.96 43.49 26.29
N ASN A 190 2.71 42.19 26.09
CA ASN A 190 2.86 41.58 24.77
C ASN A 190 1.86 42.15 23.75
N VAL A 191 0.63 42.44 24.16
CA VAL A 191 -0.37 43.09 23.29
C VAL A 191 0.07 44.51 22.95
N ARG A 192 0.58 45.29 23.93
CA ARG A 192 1.09 46.65 23.69
C ARG A 192 2.24 46.63 22.69
N GLU A 193 3.25 45.77 22.90
CA GLU A 193 4.42 45.66 22.01
C GLU A 193 3.98 45.37 20.56
N LEU A 194 3.04 44.45 20.35
CA LEU A 194 2.51 44.15 19.01
C LEU A 194 1.68 45.28 18.40
N CYS A 195 0.95 46.03 19.22
CA CYS A 195 0.24 47.23 18.78
C CYS A 195 1.21 48.34 18.39
N ASP A 196 2.27 48.55 19.17
CA ASP A 196 3.29 49.56 18.93
C ASP A 196 4.11 49.23 17.68
N GLU A 197 4.51 47.98 17.47
CA GLU A 197 5.14 47.53 16.23
C GLU A 197 4.27 47.84 15.01
N ARG A 198 2.96 47.62 15.13
CA ARG A 198 2.00 47.88 14.05
C ARG A 198 1.82 49.38 13.79
N LEU A 199 1.79 50.19 14.86
CA LEU A 199 1.74 51.65 14.76
C LEU A 199 3.00 52.22 14.10
N LEU A 200 4.19 51.76 14.52
CA LEU A 200 5.47 52.15 13.91
C LEU A 200 5.51 51.81 12.42
N PHE A 201 5.00 50.64 12.04
CA PHE A 201 4.86 50.26 10.63
C PHE A 201 3.97 51.25 9.86
N PHE A 202 2.80 51.62 10.39
CA PHE A 202 1.93 52.60 9.73
C PHE A 202 2.53 54.00 9.67
N GLN A 203 3.23 54.45 10.72
CA GLN A 203 3.96 55.72 10.71
C GLN A 203 5.02 55.75 9.62
N SER A 204 5.79 54.66 9.45
CA SER A 204 6.80 54.54 8.40
C SER A 204 6.21 54.68 6.98
N LEU A 205 4.99 54.16 6.76
CA LEU A 205 4.27 54.29 5.49
C LEU A 205 3.76 55.73 5.28
N GLN A 206 3.23 56.35 6.32
CA GLN A 206 2.71 57.71 6.25
C GLN A 206 3.83 58.74 5.97
N GLU A 207 4.99 58.58 6.60
CA GLU A 207 6.14 59.46 6.38
C GLU A 207 6.68 59.36 4.95
N THR A 208 6.67 58.15 4.36
CA THR A 208 7.06 57.94 2.96
C THR A 208 6.06 58.51 1.96
N GLU A 209 4.75 58.48 2.24
CA GLU A 209 3.72 59.04 1.37
C GLU A 209 3.61 60.57 1.44
N LEU A 210 3.78 61.16 2.63
CA LEU A 210 3.59 62.60 2.85
C LEU A 210 4.80 63.46 2.48
N ARG A 211 5.95 62.88 2.10
CA ARG A 211 7.21 63.60 1.80
C ARG A 211 7.54 64.69 2.84
N MET A 212 7.20 64.48 4.11
CA MET A 212 7.34 65.51 5.15
C MET A 212 8.70 65.50 5.85
N THR A 213 9.59 64.58 5.51
CA THR A 213 10.97 64.62 5.99
C THR A 213 11.94 64.40 4.84
N SER A 214 12.99 65.22 4.81
CA SER A 214 14.28 64.94 4.17
C SER A 214 14.98 63.78 4.89
N SER A 215 14.27 62.66 5.06
CA SER A 215 14.77 61.48 5.75
C SER A 215 15.39 60.54 4.72
N THR A 216 16.59 60.06 5.01
CA THR A 216 17.40 59.12 4.24
C THR A 216 16.83 57.70 4.17
N ALA A 217 15.64 57.46 4.74
CA ALA A 217 15.00 56.16 4.76
C ALA A 217 14.51 55.75 3.36
N THR A 218 15.11 54.70 2.82
CA THR A 218 14.65 54.06 1.57
C THR A 218 13.22 53.53 1.76
N PRO A 219 12.29 53.83 0.84
CA PRO A 219 10.92 53.33 0.93
C PRO A 219 10.92 51.80 0.88
N LEU A 220 10.25 51.17 1.85
CA LEU A 220 10.12 49.71 1.92
C LEU A 220 9.51 49.17 0.62
N ASN A 221 10.19 48.20 0.01
CA ASN A 221 9.68 47.52 -1.19
C ASN A 221 8.47 46.63 -0.84
N ARG A 222 7.66 46.26 -1.82
CA ARG A 222 6.43 45.46 -1.61
C ARG A 222 6.70 44.14 -0.88
N GLU A 223 7.79 43.46 -1.22
CA GLU A 223 8.19 42.20 -0.58
C GLU A 223 8.57 42.40 0.89
N GLN A 224 9.30 43.47 1.21
CA GLN A 224 9.68 43.79 2.59
C GLN A 224 8.45 44.14 3.45
N ARG A 225 7.44 44.79 2.86
CA ARG A 225 6.16 45.05 3.57
C ARG A 225 5.43 43.73 3.86
N GLN A 226 5.47 42.80 2.92
CA GLN A 226 4.84 41.48 3.09
C GLN A 226 5.55 40.66 4.16
N THR A 227 6.89 40.69 4.23
CA THR A 227 7.63 39.95 5.27
C THR A 227 7.40 40.52 6.66
N VAL A 228 7.38 41.85 6.82
CA VAL A 228 7.05 42.51 8.10
C VAL A 228 5.63 42.14 8.54
N TYR A 229 4.67 42.11 7.60
CA TYR A 229 3.31 41.70 7.91
C TYR A 229 3.21 40.23 8.34
N GLN A 230 3.92 39.32 7.66
CA GLN A 230 3.95 37.90 8.02
C GLN A 230 4.62 37.65 9.38
N HIS A 231 5.70 38.36 9.69
CA HIS A 231 6.33 38.31 11.01
C HIS A 231 5.34 38.74 12.11
N TRP A 232 4.67 39.87 11.90
CA TRP A 232 3.66 40.36 12.84
C TRP A 232 2.50 39.38 13.02
N LEU A 233 2.01 38.76 11.93
CA LEU A 233 0.98 37.72 12.00
C LEU A 233 1.43 36.51 12.82
N SER A 234 2.64 36.01 12.58
CA SER A 234 3.21 34.89 13.36
C SER A 234 3.31 35.22 14.84
N ALA A 235 3.70 36.46 15.19
CA ALA A 235 3.78 36.90 16.57
C ALA A 235 2.40 37.03 17.25
N VAL A 236 1.37 37.43 16.48
CA VAL A 236 -0.03 37.41 16.94
C VAL A 236 -0.53 35.98 17.17
N GLU A 237 -0.22 35.04 16.28
CA GLU A 237 -0.56 33.62 16.46
C GLU A 237 0.09 33.04 17.73
N ASP A 238 1.37 33.33 17.95
CA ASP A 238 2.10 32.97 19.17
C ASP A 238 1.46 33.55 20.43
N LEU A 239 0.99 34.80 20.37
CA LEU A 239 0.29 35.45 21.49
C LEU A 239 -1.03 34.75 21.81
N LEU A 240 -1.82 34.42 20.79
CA LEU A 240 -3.10 33.70 20.93
C LEU A 240 -2.93 32.25 21.40
N GLN A 241 -1.78 31.62 21.13
CA GLN A 241 -1.46 30.30 21.68
C GLN A 241 -1.06 30.33 23.16
N ARG A 242 -0.46 31.44 23.62
CA ARG A 242 0.09 31.54 25.00
C ARG A 242 -0.93 32.08 26.01
N HIS A 243 -1.90 32.85 25.54
CA HIS A 243 -2.86 33.58 26.37
C HIS A 243 -4.31 33.33 25.95
N PRO A 244 -5.25 33.20 26.91
CA PRO A 244 -6.68 33.08 26.63
C PRO A 244 -7.26 34.26 25.83
N PRO A 245 -8.23 34.03 24.93
CA PRO A 245 -8.82 35.09 24.11
C PRO A 245 -9.47 36.22 24.93
N ASN A 246 -10.15 35.90 26.03
CA ASN A 246 -10.77 36.90 26.91
C ASN A 246 -9.71 37.84 27.52
N GLN A 247 -8.55 37.31 27.93
CA GLN A 247 -7.44 38.09 28.47
C GLN A 247 -6.84 39.02 27.42
N VAL A 248 -6.63 38.52 26.19
CA VAL A 248 -6.15 39.35 25.07
C VAL A 248 -7.15 40.46 24.74
N LEU A 249 -8.44 40.15 24.69
CA LEU A 249 -9.49 41.14 24.45
C LEU A 249 -9.55 42.18 25.57
N SER A 250 -9.43 41.76 26.82
CA SER A 250 -9.44 42.67 27.98
C SER A 250 -8.22 43.59 27.97
N ALA A 251 -7.04 43.10 27.58
CA ALA A 251 -5.84 43.91 27.40
C ALA A 251 -6.00 44.92 26.26
N LEU A 252 -6.55 44.50 25.12
CA LEU A 252 -6.87 45.40 24.00
C LEU A 252 -7.90 46.46 24.41
N GLN A 253 -8.94 46.08 25.15
CA GLN A 253 -9.95 47.00 25.66
C GLN A 253 -9.34 48.01 26.63
N TYR A 254 -8.45 47.57 27.53
CA TYR A 254 -7.74 48.45 28.44
C TYR A 254 -6.88 49.46 27.67
N LEU A 255 -6.05 49.01 26.72
CA LEU A 255 -5.22 49.91 25.89
C LEU A 255 -6.08 50.87 25.08
N ALA A 256 -7.18 50.40 24.48
CA ALA A 256 -8.11 51.24 23.73
C ALA A 256 -8.74 52.31 24.63
N SER A 257 -9.18 51.95 25.84
CA SER A 257 -9.74 52.90 26.80
C SER A 257 -8.71 53.93 27.27
N GLY A 258 -7.45 53.52 27.45
CA GLY A 258 -6.36 54.46 27.76
C GLY A 258 -6.10 55.45 26.63
N GLN A 259 -6.13 54.99 25.37
CA GLN A 259 -6.01 55.86 24.20
C GLN A 259 -7.23 56.77 24.03
N GLU A 260 -8.44 56.28 24.34
CA GLU A 260 -9.66 57.09 24.37
C GLU A 260 -9.55 58.22 25.39
N MET A 261 -9.15 57.91 26.63
CA MET A 261 -8.91 58.93 27.67
C MET A 261 -7.82 59.93 27.25
N ALA A 262 -6.73 59.47 26.66
CA ALA A 262 -5.67 60.37 26.18
C ALA A 262 -6.14 61.26 25.01
N LEU A 263 -7.01 60.73 24.14
CA LEU A 263 -7.66 61.50 23.08
C LEU A 263 -8.66 62.51 23.65
N GLU A 264 -9.47 62.12 24.63
CA GLU A 264 -10.39 63.00 25.35
C GLU A 264 -9.64 64.12 26.08
N GLU A 265 -8.53 63.81 26.75
CA GLU A 265 -7.67 64.81 27.39
C GLU A 265 -7.12 65.79 26.34
N LYS A 266 -6.59 65.28 25.22
CA LYS A 266 -6.16 66.15 24.11
C LYS A 266 -7.30 66.99 23.55
N LEU A 267 -8.49 66.41 23.34
CA LEU A 267 -9.68 67.14 22.89
C LEU A 267 -10.14 68.20 23.90
N SER A 268 -10.02 67.93 25.18
CA SER A 268 -10.34 68.88 26.25
C SER A 268 -9.29 70.01 26.37
N SER A 269 -8.03 69.71 26.05
CA SER A 269 -6.94 70.70 25.97
C SER A 269 -7.03 71.56 24.71
N LEU A 270 -7.69 71.06 23.66
CA LEU A 270 -7.96 71.78 22.43
C LEU A 270 -9.09 72.78 22.70
N ASP A 271 -8.69 74.02 22.96
CA ASP A 271 -9.61 75.13 23.00
C ASP A 271 -9.94 75.54 21.56
N VAL A 272 -10.87 74.79 20.95
CA VAL A 272 -11.34 75.05 19.59
C VAL A 272 -11.80 76.49 19.47
N THR A 273 -12.42 77.07 20.49
CA THR A 273 -12.81 78.49 20.51
C THR A 273 -11.64 79.45 20.47
N ARG A 274 -10.55 79.18 21.20
CA ARG A 274 -9.31 79.97 21.14
C ARG A 274 -8.58 79.77 19.82
N ASP A 275 -8.52 78.57 19.28
CA ASP A 275 -7.86 78.29 17.99
C ASP A 275 -8.65 78.90 16.83
N VAL A 276 -9.98 78.79 16.87
CA VAL A 276 -10.91 79.42 15.94
C VAL A 276 -10.79 80.94 16.06
N THR A 277 -10.76 81.53 17.26
CA THR A 277 -10.57 82.99 17.43
C THR A 277 -9.15 83.46 17.09
N ALA A 278 -8.11 82.65 17.28
CA ALA A 278 -6.73 82.95 16.84
C ALA A 278 -6.62 82.95 15.31
N LEU A 279 -7.36 82.05 14.65
CA LEU A 279 -7.60 82.06 13.21
C LEU A 279 -8.60 83.14 12.78
N ARG A 280 -9.14 83.91 13.74
CA ARG A 280 -10.13 84.98 13.59
C ARG A 280 -11.50 84.51 13.06
N PHE A 281 -11.95 83.34 13.45
CA PHE A 281 -13.30 82.82 13.24
C PHE A 281 -14.05 82.75 14.59
N ARG A 282 -15.39 82.70 14.58
CA ARG A 282 -16.29 82.40 15.71
C ARG A 282 -17.10 81.17 15.35
N CYS A 283 -17.27 80.25 16.28
CA CYS A 283 -18.15 79.11 16.08
C CYS A 283 -19.49 79.38 16.77
N GLU A 284 -20.54 79.66 16.01
CA GLU A 284 -21.91 79.80 16.52
C GLU A 284 -22.81 78.79 15.80
N SER A 285 -23.56 77.97 16.56
CA SER A 285 -24.54 77.01 16.01
C SER A 285 -24.01 76.07 14.91
N ASN A 286 -22.84 75.46 15.12
CA ASN A 286 -22.14 74.59 14.14
C ASN A 286 -21.76 75.27 12.81
N ARG A 287 -21.69 76.61 12.79
CA ARG A 287 -21.20 77.37 11.64
C ARG A 287 -19.96 78.17 12.05
N LEU A 288 -18.93 78.09 11.21
CA LEU A 288 -17.74 78.92 11.32
C LEU A 288 -18.05 80.27 10.68
N LEU A 289 -18.12 81.31 11.50
CA LEU A 289 -18.28 82.70 11.11
C LEU A 289 -16.90 83.35 11.08
N ASP A 290 -16.47 83.87 9.94
CA ASP A 290 -15.21 84.61 9.84
C ASP A 290 -15.36 85.98 10.54
N ILE A 291 -14.56 86.23 11.58
CA ILE A 291 -14.48 87.51 12.30
C ILE A 291 -13.20 88.28 11.90
N SER A 292 -12.39 87.75 10.97
CA SER A 292 -11.09 88.33 10.61
C SER A 292 -11.19 89.70 9.97
N LYS A 293 -12.39 89.98 9.45
CA LYS A 293 -12.91 91.28 9.11
C LYS A 293 -14.31 91.30 9.71
N GLN A 294 -14.72 92.43 10.30
CA GLN A 294 -16.16 92.73 10.29
C GLN A 294 -16.66 92.44 8.88
N GLU A 295 -17.82 91.81 8.73
CA GLU A 295 -18.54 91.81 7.46
C GLU A 295 -18.81 93.28 7.08
N GLU A 296 -17.79 93.96 6.54
CA GLU A 296 -18.02 94.65 5.29
C GLU A 296 -18.47 93.53 4.36
N GLU A 297 -19.79 93.33 4.29
CA GLU A 297 -20.42 92.69 3.15
C GLU A 297 -19.65 93.22 1.95
N LEU A 298 -18.79 92.39 1.35
CA LEU A 298 -18.02 92.81 0.19
C LEU A 298 -19.06 93.37 -0.75
N PRO A 299 -19.03 94.69 -1.04
CA PRO A 299 -20.16 95.31 -1.70
C PRO A 299 -20.38 94.50 -2.97
N PRO A 300 -21.63 94.11 -3.30
CA PRO A 300 -21.89 93.37 -4.53
C PRO A 300 -21.14 94.07 -5.66
N VAL A 301 -20.59 93.33 -6.64
CA VAL A 301 -19.69 93.90 -7.67
C VAL A 301 -20.20 95.22 -8.25
N LYS A 302 -21.53 95.38 -8.32
CA LYS A 302 -22.23 96.64 -8.61
C LYS A 302 -21.85 97.83 -7.71
N ASN A 303 -21.86 97.66 -6.39
CA ASN A 303 -21.50 98.70 -5.40
C ASN A 303 -20.00 99.01 -5.42
N LEU A 304 -19.13 98.01 -5.66
CA LEU A 304 -17.69 98.27 -5.87
C LEU A 304 -17.45 99.06 -7.16
N LEU A 305 -18.16 98.72 -8.24
CA LEU A 305 -18.14 99.49 -9.48
C LEU A 305 -18.67 100.90 -9.25
N GLN A 306 -19.76 101.05 -8.50
CA GLN A 306 -20.37 102.34 -8.20
C GLN A 306 -19.46 103.23 -7.33
N SER A 307 -18.82 102.66 -6.30
CA SER A 307 -17.80 103.35 -5.51
C SER A 307 -16.58 103.72 -6.36
N ALA A 308 -16.12 102.85 -7.26
CA ALA A 308 -15.06 103.19 -8.21
C ALA A 308 -15.48 104.32 -9.16
N TRP A 309 -16.76 104.37 -9.57
CA TRP A 309 -17.32 105.48 -10.35
C TRP A 309 -17.40 106.78 -9.55
N GLU A 310 -17.80 106.71 -8.28
CA GLU A 310 -17.82 107.86 -7.36
C GLU A 310 -16.40 108.39 -7.11
N GLU A 311 -15.39 107.53 -6.96
CA GLU A 311 -13.98 107.92 -6.88
C GLU A 311 -13.50 108.61 -8.17
N VAL A 312 -13.92 108.12 -9.35
CA VAL A 312 -13.62 108.76 -10.64
C VAL A 312 -14.31 110.12 -10.73
N GLU A 313 -15.56 110.24 -10.30
CA GLU A 313 -16.31 111.51 -10.29
C GLU A 313 -15.65 112.52 -9.35
N GLN A 314 -15.29 112.09 -8.14
CA GLN A 314 -14.57 112.91 -7.17
C GLN A 314 -13.19 113.33 -7.70
N SER A 315 -12.46 112.42 -8.35
CA SER A 315 -11.18 112.72 -8.99
C SER A 315 -11.33 113.76 -10.11
N LEU A 316 -12.43 113.74 -10.86
CA LEU A 316 -12.73 114.76 -11.88
C LEU A 316 -13.06 116.13 -11.25
N VAL A 317 -13.76 116.15 -10.12
CA VAL A 317 -14.01 117.38 -9.36
C VAL A 317 -12.71 117.96 -8.81
N ASP A 318 -11.88 117.13 -8.19
CA ASP A 318 -10.58 117.53 -7.64
C ASP A 318 -9.63 118.01 -8.74
N LEU A 319 -9.64 117.36 -9.92
CA LEU A 319 -8.94 117.82 -11.11
C LEU A 319 -9.42 119.21 -11.55
N ALA A 320 -10.74 119.46 -11.56
CA ALA A 320 -11.30 120.77 -11.92
C ALA A 320 -10.91 121.86 -10.93
N GLN A 321 -10.97 121.56 -9.62
CA GLN A 321 -10.51 122.48 -8.56
C GLN A 321 -9.01 122.75 -8.68
N THR A 322 -8.20 121.72 -8.89
CA THR A 322 -6.75 121.85 -9.07
C THR A 322 -6.44 122.72 -10.29
N ARG A 323 -7.10 122.48 -11.43
CA ARG A 323 -6.97 123.32 -12.65
C ARG A 323 -7.31 124.78 -12.39
N SER A 324 -8.35 125.06 -11.61
CA SER A 324 -8.73 126.44 -11.25
C SER A 324 -7.66 127.11 -10.40
N ARG A 325 -7.10 126.39 -9.41
CA ARG A 325 -6.02 126.86 -8.54
C ARG A 325 -4.72 127.09 -9.31
N THR A 326 -4.36 126.17 -10.21
CA THR A 326 -3.20 126.32 -11.10
C THR A 326 -3.35 127.57 -11.98
N ARG A 327 -4.54 127.82 -12.53
CA ARG A 327 -4.81 129.02 -13.33
C ARG A 327 -4.62 130.29 -12.48
N GLN A 328 -5.21 130.35 -11.28
CA GLN A 328 -5.03 131.49 -10.36
C GLN A 328 -3.56 131.73 -9.99
N LEU A 329 -2.82 130.68 -9.64
CA LEU A 329 -1.40 130.80 -9.29
C LEU A 329 -0.54 131.22 -10.49
N LYS A 330 -0.90 130.77 -11.70
CA LYS A 330 -0.23 131.19 -12.94
C LYS A 330 -0.48 132.67 -13.23
N ASP A 331 -1.70 133.14 -13.03
CA ASP A 331 -2.06 134.56 -13.19
C ASP A 331 -1.32 135.43 -12.15
N GLN A 332 -1.20 134.96 -10.90
CA GLN A 332 -0.41 135.63 -9.86
C GLN A 332 1.08 135.66 -10.18
N LEU A 333 1.64 134.56 -10.69
CA LEU A 333 3.05 134.49 -11.12
C LEU A 333 3.31 135.45 -12.29
N GLN A 334 2.40 135.52 -13.27
CA GLN A 334 2.48 136.47 -14.37
C GLN A 334 2.42 137.91 -13.87
N ALA A 335 1.50 138.24 -12.95
CA ALA A 335 1.42 139.58 -12.36
C ALA A 335 2.72 139.95 -11.61
N LYS A 336 3.31 139.01 -10.86
CA LYS A 336 4.60 139.23 -10.17
C LYS A 336 5.79 139.30 -11.12
N GLN A 337 5.78 138.56 -12.22
CA GLN A 337 6.78 138.70 -13.29
C GLN A 337 6.72 140.08 -13.94
N GLU A 338 5.53 140.60 -14.22
CA GLU A 338 5.36 141.95 -14.77
C GLU A 338 5.75 143.04 -13.75
N GLU A 339 5.45 142.88 -12.46
CA GLU A 339 5.90 143.78 -11.39
C GLU A 339 7.43 143.82 -11.27
N ALA A 340 8.09 142.67 -11.30
CA ALA A 340 9.56 142.57 -11.30
C ALA A 340 10.20 143.17 -12.56
N LYS A 341 9.57 143.01 -13.74
CA LYS A 341 10.01 143.67 -14.98
C LYS A 341 9.92 145.19 -14.87
N VAL A 342 8.84 145.72 -14.27
CA VAL A 342 8.65 147.17 -14.07
C VAL A 342 9.64 147.74 -13.04
N GLU A 343 9.93 147.03 -11.94
CA GLU A 343 10.96 147.44 -10.97
C GLU A 343 12.38 147.42 -11.58
N LEU A 344 12.65 146.50 -12.50
CA LEU A 344 13.92 146.40 -13.23
C LEU A 344 14.07 147.45 -14.35
N LEU A 345 12.97 148.06 -14.82
CA LEU A 345 12.95 149.12 -15.84
C LEU A 345 13.18 150.54 -15.27
N GLY A 346 13.43 150.65 -13.95
CA GLY A 346 13.62 151.92 -13.26
C GLY A 346 15.05 152.50 -13.24
N ARG A 347 16.03 151.90 -13.94
CA ARG A 347 17.45 152.32 -13.88
C ARG A 347 18.15 152.29 -15.24
N GLU A 348 17.73 153.16 -16.16
CA GLU A 348 18.28 153.33 -17.52
C GLU A 348 19.77 152.91 -17.68
N SER A 349 19.99 151.66 -18.11
CA SER A 349 21.33 151.10 -18.39
C SER A 349 21.25 149.91 -19.35
N PRO A 350 22.19 149.75 -20.31
CA PRO A 350 22.19 148.62 -21.27
C PRO A 350 22.39 147.23 -20.63
N ILE A 351 22.63 147.16 -19.31
CA ILE A 351 22.70 145.92 -18.53
C ILE A 351 21.29 145.37 -18.19
N GLU A 352 20.24 146.20 -18.29
CA GLU A 352 18.86 145.86 -17.91
C GLU A 352 18.22 144.78 -18.81
N GLY A 353 18.46 144.81 -20.13
CA GLY A 353 17.90 143.83 -21.06
C GLY A 353 18.49 142.42 -20.87
N LEU A 354 19.78 142.33 -20.52
CA LEU A 354 20.42 141.06 -20.15
C LEU A 354 19.91 140.57 -18.79
N ALA A 355 19.78 141.46 -17.79
CA ALA A 355 19.23 141.11 -16.48
C ALA A 355 17.78 140.61 -16.56
N GLN A 356 16.94 141.21 -17.41
CA GLN A 356 15.58 140.75 -17.68
C GLN A 356 15.56 139.37 -18.33
N SER A 357 16.41 139.13 -19.34
CA SER A 357 16.51 137.82 -19.99
C SER A 357 17.04 136.73 -19.05
N VAL A 358 17.97 137.08 -18.15
CA VAL A 358 18.51 136.18 -17.13
C VAL A 358 17.44 135.83 -16.09
N LEU A 359 16.67 136.82 -15.61
CA LEU A 359 15.55 136.58 -14.70
C LEU A 359 14.46 135.71 -15.35
N GLU A 360 14.10 135.97 -16.61
CA GLU A 360 13.13 135.15 -17.34
C GLU A 360 13.63 133.71 -17.56
N LEU A 361 14.93 133.53 -17.82
CA LEU A 361 15.54 132.20 -17.92
C LEU A 361 15.63 131.51 -16.56
N GLU A 362 15.98 132.20 -15.48
CA GLU A 362 15.99 131.65 -14.13
C GLU A 362 14.60 131.21 -13.68
N ILE A 363 13.57 132.03 -13.91
CA ILE A 363 12.18 131.66 -13.60
C ILE A 363 11.74 130.47 -14.46
N ARG A 364 12.10 130.43 -15.76
CA ARG A 364 11.81 129.29 -16.63
C ARG A 364 12.50 128.02 -16.16
N CYS A 365 13.78 128.09 -15.79
CA CYS A 365 14.53 126.98 -15.21
C CYS A 365 13.90 126.48 -13.91
N VAL A 366 13.41 127.37 -13.05
CA VAL A 366 12.72 126.99 -11.81
C VAL A 366 11.36 126.33 -12.10
N ILE A 367 10.60 126.83 -13.07
CA ILE A 367 9.34 126.22 -13.51
C ILE A 367 9.60 124.82 -14.08
N GLU A 368 10.54 124.68 -15.01
CA GLU A 368 10.88 123.38 -15.63
C GLU A 368 11.46 122.40 -14.59
N ALA A 369 12.25 122.88 -13.61
CA ALA A 369 12.72 122.06 -12.50
C ALA A 369 11.57 121.60 -11.60
N ALA A 370 10.63 122.48 -11.26
CA ALA A 370 9.46 122.14 -10.46
C ALA A 370 8.51 121.16 -11.19
N GLU A 371 8.32 121.32 -12.51
CA GLU A 371 7.55 120.38 -13.34
C GLU A 371 8.23 119.00 -13.40
N ARG A 372 9.55 118.97 -13.60
CA ARG A 372 10.34 117.72 -13.57
C ARG A 372 10.24 117.03 -12.22
N ASP A 373 10.38 117.78 -11.13
CA ASP A 373 10.34 117.22 -9.78
C ASP A 373 8.92 116.73 -9.45
N CYS A 374 7.87 117.45 -9.86
CA CYS A 374 6.48 116.99 -9.74
C CYS A 374 6.20 115.72 -10.54
N LEU A 375 6.68 115.64 -11.80
CA LEU A 375 6.55 114.43 -12.62
C LEU A 375 7.33 113.26 -12.03
N ARG A 376 8.51 113.52 -11.45
CA ARG A 376 9.30 112.50 -10.75
C ARG A 376 8.56 111.98 -9.53
N ASP A 377 8.00 112.86 -8.71
CA ASP A 377 7.23 112.47 -7.52
C ASP A 377 5.99 111.66 -7.91
N GLN A 378 5.28 112.06 -8.97
CA GLN A 378 4.15 111.30 -9.52
C GLN A 378 4.58 109.91 -10.04
N CYS A 379 5.71 109.82 -10.75
CA CYS A 379 6.26 108.54 -11.19
C CYS A 379 6.61 107.62 -10.01
N VAL A 380 7.26 108.15 -8.97
CA VAL A 380 7.57 107.37 -7.75
C VAL A 380 6.29 106.90 -7.05
N GLN A 381 5.29 107.77 -6.94
CA GLN A 381 4.01 107.41 -6.33
C GLN A 381 3.28 106.31 -7.13
N MET A 382 3.27 106.42 -8.45
CA MET A 382 2.67 105.40 -9.34
C MET A 382 3.43 104.07 -9.29
N GLU A 383 4.76 104.11 -9.25
CA GLU A 383 5.59 102.91 -9.07
C GLU A 383 5.32 102.23 -7.72
N GLN A 384 5.21 103.01 -6.64
CA GLN A 384 4.89 102.47 -5.33
C GLN A 384 3.50 101.81 -5.32
N GLN A 385 2.48 102.48 -5.85
CA GLN A 385 1.14 101.89 -5.97
C GLN A 385 1.13 100.62 -6.84
N ALA A 386 1.92 100.59 -7.92
CA ALA A 386 2.03 99.39 -8.75
C ALA A 386 2.70 98.23 -8.00
N ARG A 387 3.75 98.51 -7.21
CA ARG A 387 4.41 97.51 -6.34
C ARG A 387 3.46 97.00 -5.27
N ASP A 388 2.74 97.87 -4.58
CA ASP A 388 1.79 97.51 -3.53
C ASP A 388 0.67 96.63 -4.10
N ARG A 389 0.11 96.99 -5.27
CA ARG A 389 -0.89 96.18 -5.98
C ARG A 389 -0.32 94.82 -6.42
N GLN A 390 0.91 94.78 -6.93
CA GLN A 390 1.56 93.54 -7.35
C GLN A 390 1.83 92.61 -6.16
N GLU A 391 2.24 93.16 -5.02
CA GLU A 391 2.42 92.42 -3.77
C GLU A 391 1.08 91.90 -3.24
N GLY A 392 0.02 92.71 -3.27
CA GLY A 392 -1.35 92.29 -2.96
C GLY A 392 -1.80 91.10 -3.81
N LEU A 393 -1.55 91.14 -5.12
CA LEU A 393 -1.86 90.01 -6.02
C LEU A 393 -1.03 88.77 -5.72
N ARG A 394 0.25 88.91 -5.39
CA ARG A 394 1.10 87.76 -4.98
C ARG A 394 0.61 87.14 -3.69
N ASN A 395 0.16 87.95 -2.73
CA ASN A 395 -0.40 87.49 -1.46
C ASN A 395 -1.72 86.74 -1.68
N LEU A 396 -2.62 87.29 -2.50
CA LEU A 396 -3.87 86.63 -2.88
C LEU A 396 -3.64 85.28 -3.59
N ARG A 397 -2.68 85.23 -4.53
CA ARG A 397 -2.33 83.96 -5.21
C ARG A 397 -1.78 82.91 -4.25
N ARG A 398 -0.93 83.31 -3.29
CA ARG A 398 -0.41 82.41 -2.25
C ARG A 398 -1.53 81.88 -1.35
N GLN A 399 -2.45 82.76 -0.90
CA GLN A 399 -3.61 82.37 -0.11
C GLN A 399 -4.51 81.38 -0.88
N TRP A 400 -4.78 81.65 -2.15
CA TRP A 400 -5.57 80.76 -2.99
C TRP A 400 -4.91 79.37 -3.17
N GLN A 401 -3.59 79.31 -3.40
CA GLN A 401 -2.85 78.05 -3.47
C GLN A 401 -2.93 77.27 -2.16
N SER A 402 -2.72 77.94 -1.02
CA SER A 402 -2.84 77.32 0.31
C SER A 402 -4.24 76.74 0.56
N ILE A 403 -5.30 77.45 0.14
CA ILE A 403 -6.68 76.94 0.24
C ILE A 403 -6.87 75.69 -0.64
N MET A 404 -6.32 75.67 -1.85
CA MET A 404 -6.44 74.52 -2.75
C MET A 404 -5.66 73.30 -2.24
N GLU A 405 -4.45 73.51 -1.70
CA GLU A 405 -3.67 72.45 -1.05
C GLU A 405 -4.39 71.88 0.16
N PHE A 406 -4.97 72.75 1.01
CA PHE A 406 -5.76 72.33 2.15
C PHE A 406 -6.97 71.49 1.74
N ARG A 407 -7.73 71.92 0.71
CA ARG A 407 -8.86 71.13 0.18
C ARG A 407 -8.42 69.75 -0.29
N ARG A 408 -7.33 69.67 -1.05
CA ARG A 408 -6.79 68.38 -1.53
C ARG A 408 -6.38 67.47 -0.36
N LEU A 409 -5.78 68.03 0.68
CA LEU A 409 -5.40 67.28 1.87
C LEU A 409 -6.63 66.76 2.62
N VAL A 410 -7.67 67.59 2.78
CA VAL A 410 -8.94 67.19 3.40
C VAL A 410 -9.59 66.06 2.61
N ASP A 411 -9.67 66.16 1.28
CA ASP A 411 -10.24 65.12 0.42
C ASP A 411 -9.47 63.79 0.58
N MET A 412 -8.14 63.84 0.58
CA MET A 412 -7.30 62.66 0.78
C MET A 412 -7.51 62.02 2.16
N ARG A 413 -7.59 62.83 3.22
CA ARG A 413 -7.85 62.33 4.58
C ARG A 413 -9.27 61.77 4.72
N GLN A 414 -10.27 62.39 4.12
CA GLN A 414 -11.64 61.86 4.11
C GLN A 414 -11.71 60.51 3.40
N GLU A 415 -10.99 60.33 2.29
CA GLU A 415 -10.95 59.05 1.59
C GLU A 415 -10.25 57.96 2.41
N GLN A 416 -9.15 58.29 3.11
CA GLN A 416 -8.51 57.39 4.07
C GLN A 416 -9.49 56.98 5.18
N ILE A 417 -10.25 57.92 5.75
CA ILE A 417 -11.27 57.64 6.78
C ILE A 417 -12.37 56.73 6.23
N ARG A 418 -12.91 57.01 5.02
CA ARG A 418 -13.90 56.14 4.37
C ARG A 418 -13.37 54.73 4.14
N GLY A 419 -12.11 54.61 3.72
CA GLY A 419 -11.42 53.32 3.55
C GLY A 419 -11.34 52.54 4.86
N LEU A 420 -10.99 53.20 5.97
CA LEU A 420 -10.95 52.59 7.30
C LEU A 420 -12.34 52.16 7.79
N ILE A 421 -13.37 53.00 7.62
CA ILE A 421 -14.76 52.66 7.97
C ILE A 421 -15.23 51.42 7.19
N LYS A 422 -14.98 51.41 5.87
CA LYS A 422 -15.34 50.28 5.01
C LYS A 422 -14.59 49.02 5.44
N GLY A 423 -13.28 49.10 5.63
CA GLY A 423 -12.45 47.96 6.08
C GLY A 423 -12.90 47.39 7.43
N ASN A 424 -13.27 48.24 8.39
CA ASN A 424 -13.79 47.80 9.69
C ASN A 424 -15.17 47.13 9.54
N SER A 425 -16.05 47.71 8.73
CA SER A 425 -17.38 47.11 8.46
C SER A 425 -17.27 45.72 7.82
N THR A 426 -16.35 45.54 6.86
CA THR A 426 -16.12 44.25 6.21
C THR A 426 -15.51 43.24 7.18
N ALA A 427 -14.52 43.64 7.98
CA ALA A 427 -13.90 42.77 8.98
C ALA A 427 -14.93 42.26 10.01
N LYS A 428 -15.85 43.11 10.45
CA LYS A 428 -16.97 42.71 11.33
C LYS A 428 -17.86 41.66 10.69
N THR A 429 -18.22 41.83 9.42
CA THR A 429 -19.05 40.85 8.69
C THR A 429 -18.31 39.53 8.48
N GLU A 430 -17.03 39.58 8.14
CA GLU A 430 -16.19 38.38 7.96
C GLU A 430 -16.04 37.61 9.28
N LEU A 431 -15.79 38.29 10.40
CA LEU A 431 -15.68 37.67 11.72
C LEU A 431 -16.99 36.97 12.13
N THR A 432 -18.13 37.57 11.83
CA THR A 432 -19.44 36.98 12.12
C THR A 432 -19.66 35.73 11.26
N ARG A 433 -19.26 35.78 9.99
CA ARG A 433 -19.31 34.62 9.08
C ARG A 433 -18.41 33.49 9.56
N THR A 434 -17.15 33.77 9.88
CA THR A 434 -16.20 32.73 10.33
C THR A 434 -16.64 32.09 11.64
N HIS A 435 -17.20 32.87 12.59
CA HIS A 435 -17.81 32.30 13.80
C HIS A 435 -18.94 31.32 13.50
N LYS A 436 -19.79 31.65 12.52
CA LYS A 436 -20.88 30.78 12.08
C LYS A 436 -20.33 29.49 11.45
N GLU A 437 -19.36 29.62 10.54
CA GLU A 437 -18.70 28.48 9.87
C GLU A 437 -18.01 27.54 10.87
N ILE A 438 -17.29 28.09 11.87
CA ILE A 438 -16.65 27.28 12.93
C ILE A 438 -17.71 26.53 13.75
N ARG A 439 -18.81 27.19 14.10
CA ARG A 439 -19.90 26.56 14.86
C ARG A 439 -20.54 25.42 14.08
N GLU A 440 -20.84 25.64 12.80
CA GLU A 440 -21.38 24.62 11.90
C GLU A 440 -20.39 23.46 11.74
N PHE A 441 -19.11 23.73 11.57
CA PHE A 441 -18.07 22.70 11.51
C PHE A 441 -18.03 21.84 12.78
N VAL A 442 -18.08 22.46 13.96
CA VAL A 442 -18.08 21.74 15.23
C VAL A 442 -19.33 20.85 15.36
N GLN A 443 -20.51 21.38 15.03
CA GLN A 443 -21.78 20.65 15.16
C GLN A 443 -21.94 19.53 14.12
N GLU A 444 -21.67 19.80 12.85
CA GLU A 444 -21.93 18.86 11.76
C GLU A 444 -20.79 17.87 11.53
N LYS A 445 -19.52 18.29 11.73
CA LYS A 445 -18.36 17.44 11.43
C LYS A 445 -17.69 16.88 12.66
N LEU A 446 -17.44 17.69 13.69
CA LEU A 446 -16.66 17.24 14.85
C LEU A 446 -17.50 16.39 15.81
N CYS A 447 -18.71 16.85 16.16
CA CYS A 447 -19.59 16.17 17.12
C CYS A 447 -19.94 14.72 16.74
N PRO A 448 -20.34 14.40 15.49
CA PRO A 448 -20.66 13.03 15.11
C PRO A 448 -19.46 12.08 15.14
N GLN A 449 -18.24 12.59 14.95
CA GLN A 449 -17.03 11.76 14.95
C GLN A 449 -16.70 11.20 16.32
N PHE A 450 -17.07 11.88 17.42
CA PHE A 450 -16.84 11.34 18.76
C PHE A 450 -17.53 9.99 18.97
N GLY A 451 -18.77 9.83 18.48
CA GLY A 451 -19.49 8.56 18.56
C GLY A 451 -18.80 7.44 17.79
N ASN A 452 -18.29 7.75 16.58
CA ASN A 452 -17.55 6.80 15.76
C ASN A 452 -16.23 6.38 16.43
N VAL A 453 -15.47 7.33 16.99
CA VAL A 453 -14.23 7.07 17.71
C VAL A 453 -14.49 6.22 18.95
N LEU A 454 -15.55 6.53 19.71
CA LEU A 454 -15.93 5.76 20.90
C LEU A 454 -16.32 4.32 20.53
N SER A 455 -17.11 4.15 19.46
CA SER A 455 -17.50 2.85 18.92
C SER A 455 -16.29 2.04 18.45
N ALA A 456 -15.39 2.66 17.68
CA ALA A 456 -14.16 2.03 17.20
C ALA A 456 -13.24 1.63 18.36
N ALA A 457 -13.05 2.50 19.36
CA ALA A 457 -12.27 2.20 20.56
C ALA A 457 -12.87 1.03 21.36
N ASN A 458 -14.20 0.99 21.51
CA ASN A 458 -14.90 -0.11 22.16
C ASN A 458 -14.80 -1.43 21.37
N GLY A 459 -14.87 -1.37 20.04
CA GLY A 459 -14.68 -2.54 19.17
C GLY A 459 -13.26 -3.11 19.24
N LEU A 460 -12.24 -2.23 19.24
CA LEU A 460 -10.83 -2.61 19.33
C LEU A 460 -10.46 -3.22 20.69
N ARG A 461 -11.13 -2.80 21.77
CA ARG A 461 -10.80 -3.22 23.15
C ARG A 461 -10.76 -4.75 23.33
N ASN A 462 -11.56 -5.49 22.58
CA ASN A 462 -11.64 -6.95 22.67
C ASN A 462 -11.30 -7.68 21.36
N SER A 463 -11.04 -6.97 20.26
CA SER A 463 -10.85 -7.58 18.94
C SER A 463 -9.64 -8.50 18.90
N VAL A 464 -8.50 -8.09 19.45
CA VAL A 464 -7.26 -8.88 19.47
C VAL A 464 -7.47 -10.23 20.19
N SER A 465 -8.20 -10.23 21.30
CA SER A 465 -8.52 -11.46 22.05
C SER A 465 -9.50 -12.36 21.28
N GLN A 466 -10.46 -11.75 20.57
CA GLN A 466 -11.42 -12.47 19.75
C GLN A 466 -10.75 -13.08 18.51
N GLU A 467 -9.90 -12.33 17.83
CA GLU A 467 -9.11 -12.77 16.66
C GLU A 467 -8.15 -13.91 17.04
N ALA A 468 -7.44 -13.79 18.17
CA ALA A 468 -6.57 -14.85 18.66
C ALA A 468 -7.34 -16.15 18.97
N LYS A 469 -8.53 -16.04 19.58
CA LYS A 469 -9.42 -17.19 19.83
C LYS A 469 -9.93 -17.82 18.53
N GLN A 470 -10.31 -17.00 17.55
CA GLN A 470 -10.78 -17.48 16.25
C GLN A 470 -9.65 -18.14 15.45
N PHE A 471 -8.43 -17.61 15.51
CA PHE A 471 -7.26 -18.17 14.83
C PHE A 471 -6.96 -19.61 15.28
N GLY A 472 -7.15 -19.92 16.56
CA GLY A 472 -6.98 -21.28 17.09
C GLY A 472 -7.91 -22.32 16.46
N ASN A 473 -9.07 -21.90 15.95
CA ASN A 473 -10.09 -22.79 15.39
C ASN A 473 -9.99 -22.96 13.87
N VAL A 474 -9.08 -22.24 13.20
CA VAL A 474 -8.92 -22.28 11.73
C VAL A 474 -7.79 -23.23 11.34
N SER A 475 -8.04 -24.12 10.38
CA SER A 475 -7.01 -24.98 9.79
C SER A 475 -6.09 -24.16 8.88
N LEU A 476 -4.77 -24.28 9.06
CA LEU A 476 -3.81 -23.52 8.26
C LEU A 476 -3.88 -23.85 6.77
N VAL A 477 -4.23 -25.10 6.44
CA VAL A 477 -4.38 -25.58 5.05
C VAL A 477 -5.48 -24.80 4.30
N THR A 478 -6.51 -24.32 5.01
CA THR A 478 -7.59 -23.52 4.42
C THR A 478 -7.21 -22.06 4.17
N LEU A 479 -6.16 -21.58 4.84
CA LEU A 479 -5.61 -20.24 4.69
C LEU A 479 -4.59 -20.15 3.55
N ASP A 480 -3.96 -21.26 3.14
CA ASP A 480 -3.09 -21.30 1.96
C ASP A 480 -3.94 -21.15 0.68
N ARG A 481 -3.92 -19.95 0.12
CA ARG A 481 -4.63 -19.61 -1.11
C ARG A 481 -3.65 -19.15 -2.17
N ARG A 482 -3.76 -19.72 -3.38
CA ARG A 482 -2.95 -19.35 -4.54
C ARG A 482 -3.78 -18.50 -5.49
N ILE A 483 -3.11 -17.54 -6.13
CA ILE A 483 -3.73 -16.70 -7.15
C ILE A 483 -3.62 -17.43 -8.48
N VAL A 484 -4.77 -17.77 -9.06
CA VAL A 484 -4.89 -18.37 -10.40
C VAL A 484 -5.42 -17.29 -11.34
N GLU A 485 -4.79 -17.16 -12.51
CA GLU A 485 -5.15 -16.18 -13.55
C GLU A 485 -5.22 -14.71 -13.04
N GLY A 486 -4.41 -14.37 -12.04
CA GLY A 486 -4.27 -13.00 -11.52
C GLY A 486 -5.48 -12.44 -10.76
N LYS A 487 -6.61 -13.16 -10.70
CA LYS A 487 -7.86 -12.63 -10.10
C LYS A 487 -8.51 -13.58 -9.09
N GLN A 488 -8.40 -14.89 -9.25
CA GLN A 488 -9.07 -15.84 -8.36
C GLN A 488 -8.11 -16.36 -7.29
N ARG A 489 -8.48 -16.22 -6.01
CA ARG A 489 -7.80 -16.86 -4.89
C ARG A 489 -8.45 -18.20 -4.60
N ILE A 490 -7.77 -19.28 -4.98
CA ILE A 490 -8.25 -20.65 -4.80
C ILE A 490 -7.44 -21.32 -3.69
N PRO A 491 -8.06 -22.10 -2.78
CA PRO A 491 -7.33 -22.88 -1.78
C PRO A 491 -6.31 -23.81 -2.45
N ALA A 492 -5.08 -23.86 -1.92
CA ALA A 492 -4.01 -24.68 -2.46
C ALA A 492 -4.39 -26.17 -2.52
N ALA A 493 -5.19 -26.64 -1.55
CA ALA A 493 -5.73 -28.00 -1.52
C ALA A 493 -6.50 -28.39 -2.81
N TRP A 494 -7.16 -27.43 -3.47
CA TRP A 494 -7.95 -27.70 -4.69
C TRP A 494 -7.08 -27.80 -5.96
N LEU A 495 -5.84 -27.32 -5.87
CA LEU A 495 -4.86 -27.31 -6.96
C LEU A 495 -3.92 -28.52 -6.90
N SER A 496 -4.02 -29.37 -5.88
CA SER A 496 -3.19 -30.58 -5.75
C SER A 496 -3.49 -31.59 -6.86
N ILE A 497 -2.44 -32.20 -7.40
CA ILE A 497 -2.50 -33.34 -8.33
C ILE A 497 -2.85 -34.66 -7.62
N HIS A 498 -2.77 -34.71 -6.29
CA HIS A 498 -3.11 -35.88 -5.45
C HIS A 498 -4.61 -35.96 -5.13
N ARG A 499 -5.49 -35.62 -6.08
CA ARG A 499 -6.96 -35.62 -5.92
C ARG A 499 -7.57 -36.99 -5.60
N LEU A 500 -6.75 -38.05 -5.64
CA LEU A 500 -7.17 -39.43 -5.42
C LEU A 500 -7.30 -39.81 -3.94
N HIS A 501 -6.96 -38.94 -2.98
CA HIS A 501 -7.31 -39.13 -1.57
C HIS A 501 -8.81 -38.90 -1.28
N SER A 502 -9.68 -39.51 -2.09
CA SER A 502 -11.12 -39.53 -1.86
C SER A 502 -11.51 -40.87 -1.22
N SER A 503 -12.46 -40.86 -0.28
CA SER A 503 -12.97 -42.10 0.35
C SER A 503 -13.40 -43.17 -0.68
N PRO A 504 -14.10 -42.85 -1.80
CA PRO A 504 -14.43 -43.84 -2.82
C PRO A 504 -13.22 -44.51 -3.48
N PHE A 505 -12.12 -43.77 -3.68
CA PHE A 505 -10.90 -44.31 -4.25
C PHE A 505 -10.18 -45.25 -3.28
N HIS A 506 -10.14 -44.90 -1.98
CA HIS A 506 -9.54 -45.76 -0.97
C HIS A 506 -10.31 -47.09 -0.82
N ASN A 507 -11.65 -47.03 -0.83
CA ASN A 507 -12.51 -48.21 -0.83
C ASN A 507 -12.29 -49.08 -2.07
N LEU A 508 -12.12 -48.48 -3.25
CA LEU A 508 -11.80 -49.20 -4.49
C LEU A 508 -10.45 -49.91 -4.39
N CYS A 509 -9.40 -49.22 -3.90
CA CYS A 509 -8.08 -49.81 -3.68
C CYS A 509 -8.15 -50.98 -2.70
N GLN A 510 -8.86 -50.83 -1.59
CA GLN A 510 -9.06 -51.89 -0.61
C GLN A 510 -9.82 -53.09 -1.21
N SER A 511 -10.87 -52.85 -2.02
CA SER A 511 -11.65 -53.93 -2.64
C SER A 511 -10.88 -54.76 -3.66
N LEU A 512 -9.83 -54.19 -4.27
CA LEU A 512 -8.97 -54.83 -5.27
C LEU A 512 -7.64 -55.31 -4.67
N ASP A 513 -7.44 -55.23 -3.35
CA ASP A 513 -6.14 -55.41 -2.68
C ASP A 513 -5.01 -54.64 -3.39
N PHE A 514 -5.32 -53.43 -3.84
CA PHE A 514 -4.38 -52.57 -4.56
C PHE A 514 -3.66 -51.62 -3.59
N PRO A 515 -2.31 -51.66 -3.53
CA PRO A 515 -1.57 -50.80 -2.62
C PRO A 515 -1.67 -49.33 -3.02
N VAL A 516 -2.00 -48.46 -2.05
CA VAL A 516 -2.27 -47.02 -2.27
C VAL A 516 -1.01 -46.25 -2.73
N TYR A 517 0.18 -46.78 -2.48
CA TYR A 517 1.45 -46.20 -2.94
C TYR A 517 1.76 -46.49 -4.43
N LYS A 518 0.99 -47.38 -5.10
CA LYS A 518 1.18 -47.67 -6.53
C LYS A 518 0.41 -46.68 -7.39
N ALA A 519 0.97 -46.39 -8.56
CA ALA A 519 0.38 -45.45 -9.50
C ALA A 519 -1.01 -45.94 -9.98
N PRO A 520 -2.03 -45.06 -10.02
CA PRO A 520 -3.41 -45.43 -10.30
C PRO A 520 -3.62 -46.07 -11.68
N GLU A 521 -2.72 -45.85 -12.63
CA GLU A 521 -2.73 -46.49 -13.96
C GLU A 521 -2.57 -48.02 -13.88
N LYS A 522 -2.04 -48.55 -12.77
CA LYS A 522 -1.88 -49.98 -12.52
C LYS A 522 -3.13 -50.66 -11.95
N LEU A 523 -4.16 -49.89 -11.55
CA LEU A 523 -5.43 -50.44 -11.06
C LEU A 523 -6.11 -51.30 -12.12
N TYR A 524 -6.10 -50.85 -13.38
CA TYR A 524 -6.71 -51.61 -14.47
C TYR A 524 -6.03 -52.97 -14.69
N SER A 525 -4.70 -53.02 -14.65
CA SER A 525 -3.98 -54.28 -14.78
C SER A 525 -4.26 -55.26 -13.65
N GLN A 526 -4.41 -54.76 -12.41
CA GLN A 526 -4.74 -55.58 -11.23
C GLN A 526 -6.18 -56.11 -11.30
N ALA A 527 -7.13 -55.26 -11.69
CA ALA A 527 -8.52 -55.68 -11.87
C ALA A 527 -8.64 -56.74 -12.99
N LEU A 528 -7.88 -56.57 -14.08
CA LEU A 528 -7.86 -57.54 -15.18
C LEU A 528 -7.25 -58.88 -14.76
N SER A 529 -6.15 -58.89 -13.99
CA SER A 529 -5.55 -60.13 -13.50
C SER A 529 -6.50 -60.87 -12.57
N GLN A 530 -7.10 -60.18 -11.59
CA GLN A 530 -8.09 -60.78 -10.69
C GLN A 530 -9.29 -61.35 -11.46
N HIS A 531 -9.77 -60.66 -12.50
CA HIS A 531 -10.85 -61.17 -13.34
C HIS A 531 -10.45 -62.45 -14.11
N LEU A 532 -9.22 -62.52 -14.62
CA LEU A 532 -8.70 -63.73 -15.28
C LEU A 532 -8.56 -64.89 -14.29
N ASP A 533 -8.06 -64.64 -13.08
CA ASP A 533 -7.95 -65.64 -12.02
C ASP A 533 -9.33 -66.18 -11.61
N LEU A 534 -10.32 -65.29 -11.46
CA LEU A 534 -11.70 -65.68 -11.16
C LEU A 534 -12.29 -66.57 -12.26
N ARG A 535 -12.01 -66.24 -13.53
CA ARG A 535 -12.44 -67.05 -14.68
C ARG A 535 -11.76 -68.42 -14.68
N PHE A 536 -10.47 -68.48 -14.36
CA PHE A 536 -9.72 -69.73 -14.23
C PHE A 536 -10.29 -70.60 -13.10
N LEU A 537 -10.50 -70.03 -11.92
CA LEU A 537 -11.07 -70.73 -10.76
C LEU A 537 -12.48 -71.26 -11.04
N ARG A 538 -13.33 -70.46 -11.70
CA ARG A 538 -14.68 -70.92 -12.12
C ARG A 538 -14.59 -72.10 -13.09
N ARG A 539 -13.65 -72.08 -14.04
CA ARG A 539 -13.47 -73.20 -14.98
C ARG A 539 -12.97 -74.45 -14.26
N LEU A 540 -12.04 -74.29 -13.33
CA LEU A 540 -11.50 -75.38 -12.52
C LEU A 540 -12.59 -76.01 -11.65
N LEU A 541 -13.40 -75.19 -10.96
CA LEU A 541 -14.56 -75.66 -10.20
C LEU A 541 -15.56 -76.41 -11.08
N GLN A 542 -15.85 -75.91 -12.29
CA GLN A 542 -16.73 -76.60 -13.23
C GLN A 542 -16.17 -77.97 -13.60
N LEU A 543 -14.87 -78.07 -13.91
CA LEU A 543 -14.22 -79.34 -14.24
C LEU A 543 -14.29 -80.31 -13.06
N HIS A 544 -13.98 -79.86 -11.84
CA HIS A 544 -14.08 -80.68 -10.63
C HIS A 544 -15.51 -81.16 -10.40
N SER A 545 -16.51 -80.29 -10.52
CA SER A 545 -17.91 -80.68 -10.37
C SER A 545 -18.35 -81.71 -11.42
N SER A 546 -17.89 -81.57 -12.67
CA SER A 546 -18.18 -82.53 -13.74
C SER A 546 -17.48 -83.88 -13.54
N SER A 547 -16.24 -83.86 -13.05
CA SER A 547 -15.48 -85.06 -12.71
C SER A 547 -16.15 -85.81 -11.57
N LEU A 548 -16.53 -85.08 -10.51
CA LEU A 548 -17.22 -85.63 -9.35
C LEU A 548 -18.57 -86.25 -9.75
N ALA A 549 -19.39 -85.55 -10.51
CA ALA A 549 -20.65 -86.08 -11.03
C ALA A 549 -20.47 -87.32 -11.92
N ASN A 550 -19.39 -87.38 -12.71
CA ASN A 550 -19.05 -88.57 -13.50
C ASN A 550 -18.66 -89.75 -12.61
N THR A 551 -17.82 -89.51 -11.58
CA THR A 551 -17.44 -90.56 -10.63
C THR A 551 -18.63 -91.07 -9.81
N GLU A 552 -19.57 -90.20 -9.43
CA GLU A 552 -20.80 -90.59 -8.74
C GLU A 552 -21.72 -91.42 -9.64
N LYS A 553 -21.91 -91.03 -10.91
CA LYS A 553 -22.65 -91.85 -11.89
C LYS A 553 -22.00 -93.21 -12.12
N GLN A 554 -20.66 -93.26 -12.22
CA GLN A 554 -19.92 -94.51 -12.36
C GLN A 554 -20.07 -95.39 -11.10
N ARG A 555 -20.15 -94.77 -9.91
CA ARG A 555 -20.43 -95.44 -8.63
C ARG A 555 -21.83 -96.06 -8.58
N GLU A 556 -22.83 -95.38 -9.11
CA GLU A 556 -24.21 -95.88 -9.17
C GLU A 556 -24.39 -97.05 -10.17
N LEU A 557 -23.56 -97.11 -11.21
CA LEU A 557 -23.54 -98.16 -12.23
C LEU A 557 -22.79 -99.44 -11.80
N LEU A 558 -22.27 -99.51 -10.57
CA LEU A 558 -21.45 -100.64 -10.09
C LEU A 558 -22.27 -101.66 -9.27
N PRO A 559 -22.42 -102.92 -9.73
CA PRO A 559 -22.74 -104.05 -8.85
C PRO A 559 -21.52 -104.45 -7.99
N ALA A 560 -21.78 -105.13 -6.86
CA ALA A 560 -20.77 -105.57 -5.90
C ALA A 560 -19.56 -106.33 -6.54
N PRO A 561 -18.34 -106.20 -5.98
CA PRO A 561 -17.09 -106.47 -6.69
C PRO A 561 -16.80 -107.96 -6.90
N ASP A 562 -16.75 -108.40 -8.16
CA ASP A 562 -16.04 -109.62 -8.59
C ASP A 562 -14.63 -109.24 -9.08
N GLN A 563 -13.61 -109.93 -8.60
CA GLN A 563 -12.20 -109.63 -8.85
C GLN A 563 -11.83 -109.80 -10.34
N GLN A 564 -12.50 -110.69 -11.07
CA GLN A 564 -12.28 -110.88 -12.51
C GLN A 564 -12.91 -109.75 -13.35
N ALA A 565 -14.06 -109.23 -12.93
CA ALA A 565 -14.72 -108.10 -13.60
C ALA A 565 -13.90 -106.80 -13.48
N LEU A 566 -13.24 -106.58 -12.34
CA LEU A 566 -12.33 -105.45 -12.15
C LEU A 566 -11.10 -105.53 -13.07
N LEU A 567 -10.50 -106.72 -13.22
CA LEU A 567 -9.35 -106.91 -14.10
C LEU A 567 -9.70 -106.71 -15.59
N GLN A 568 -10.85 -107.23 -16.04
CA GLN A 568 -11.31 -106.97 -17.41
C GLN A 568 -11.57 -105.49 -17.65
N ARG A 569 -12.17 -104.78 -16.69
CA ARG A 569 -12.46 -103.36 -16.83
C ARG A 569 -11.21 -102.49 -16.84
N VAL A 570 -10.19 -102.83 -16.04
CA VAL A 570 -8.89 -102.14 -16.11
C VAL A 570 -8.28 -102.33 -17.51
N LEU A 571 -8.38 -103.52 -18.10
CA LEU A 571 -7.90 -103.77 -19.46
C LEU A 571 -8.71 -103.00 -20.52
N GLU A 572 -10.04 -102.91 -20.37
CA GLU A 572 -10.91 -102.13 -21.25
C GLU A 572 -10.61 -100.63 -21.17
N GLU A 573 -10.47 -100.07 -19.96
CA GLU A 573 -10.11 -98.67 -19.73
C GLU A 573 -8.69 -98.37 -20.24
N ASP A 574 -7.71 -99.27 -20.03
CA ASP A 574 -6.37 -99.13 -20.61
C ASP A 574 -6.43 -99.13 -22.14
N GLN A 575 -7.27 -99.99 -22.74
CA GLN A 575 -7.42 -100.07 -24.18
C GLN A 575 -8.12 -98.83 -24.74
N GLU A 576 -9.15 -98.29 -24.07
CA GLU A 576 -9.80 -97.02 -24.43
C GLU A 576 -8.85 -95.83 -24.26
N MET A 577 -8.06 -95.79 -23.18
CA MET A 577 -7.03 -94.77 -22.97
C MET A 577 -5.97 -94.84 -24.07
N LEU A 578 -5.50 -96.03 -24.45
CA LEU A 578 -4.54 -96.19 -25.53
C LEU A 578 -5.13 -95.78 -26.89
N GLN A 579 -6.39 -96.14 -27.18
CA GLN A 579 -7.05 -95.74 -28.42
C GLN A 579 -7.32 -94.24 -28.51
N SER A 580 -7.60 -93.57 -27.40
CA SER A 580 -7.95 -92.14 -27.36
C SER A 580 -6.75 -91.20 -27.17
N LEU A 581 -5.79 -91.55 -26.31
CA LEU A 581 -4.64 -90.69 -25.99
C LEU A 581 -3.57 -90.75 -27.06
N LEU A 582 -3.31 -91.93 -27.64
CA LEU A 582 -2.21 -92.11 -28.58
C LEU A 582 -2.36 -91.28 -29.88
N PRO A 583 -3.56 -91.15 -30.49
CA PRO A 583 -3.78 -90.22 -31.59
C PRO A 583 -3.61 -88.76 -31.19
N ARG A 584 -4.11 -88.36 -30.01
CA ARG A 584 -4.04 -86.98 -29.51
C ARG A 584 -2.60 -86.57 -29.20
N VAL A 585 -1.80 -87.48 -28.64
CA VAL A 585 -0.37 -87.26 -28.40
C VAL A 585 0.37 -87.11 -29.74
N ARG A 586 0.09 -87.99 -30.72
CA ARG A 586 0.69 -87.86 -32.06
C ARG A 586 0.34 -86.54 -32.75
N GLU A 587 -0.93 -86.12 -32.66
CA GLU A 587 -1.38 -84.83 -33.20
C GLU A 587 -0.68 -83.66 -32.51
N LEU A 588 -0.58 -83.69 -31.17
CA LEU A 588 0.15 -82.69 -30.39
C LEU A 588 1.63 -82.65 -30.76
N THR A 589 2.31 -83.81 -30.89
CA THR A 589 3.70 -83.88 -31.34
C THR A 589 3.87 -83.25 -32.73
N GLN A 590 2.94 -83.50 -33.65
CA GLN A 590 2.96 -82.90 -34.99
C GLN A 590 2.71 -81.38 -34.94
N ARG A 591 1.82 -80.89 -34.07
CA ARG A 591 1.58 -79.45 -33.87
C ARG A 591 2.79 -78.76 -33.25
N CYS A 592 3.42 -79.39 -32.26
CA CYS A 592 4.64 -78.89 -31.64
C CYS A 592 5.81 -78.85 -32.63
N SER A 593 6.00 -79.88 -33.46
CA SER A 593 7.06 -79.87 -34.49
C SER A 593 6.83 -78.78 -35.54
N LYS A 594 5.57 -78.58 -35.99
CA LYS A 594 5.20 -77.45 -36.85
C LYS A 594 5.46 -76.10 -36.17
N GLY A 595 5.07 -75.94 -34.91
CA GLY A 595 5.32 -74.73 -34.12
C GLY A 595 6.80 -74.41 -33.98
N LEU A 596 7.64 -75.42 -33.72
CA LEU A 596 9.10 -75.27 -33.65
C LEU A 596 9.69 -74.86 -35.01
N SER A 597 9.21 -75.45 -36.11
CA SER A 597 9.66 -75.08 -37.46
C SER A 597 9.28 -73.64 -37.82
N TYR A 598 8.09 -73.19 -37.43
CA TYR A 598 7.66 -71.80 -37.59
C TYR A 598 8.45 -70.85 -36.68
N GLY A 599 8.74 -71.26 -35.45
CA GLY A 599 9.60 -70.50 -34.53
C GLY A 599 10.98 -70.23 -35.12
N ASN A 600 11.57 -71.20 -35.82
CA ASN A 600 12.82 -70.99 -36.55
C ASN A 600 12.67 -69.94 -37.67
N GLN A 601 11.57 -69.97 -38.43
CA GLN A 601 11.29 -68.95 -39.46
C GLN A 601 11.13 -67.55 -38.86
N VAL A 602 10.40 -67.43 -37.75
CA VAL A 602 10.23 -66.14 -37.05
C VAL A 602 11.56 -65.65 -36.50
N LYS A 603 12.38 -66.52 -35.92
CA LYS A 603 13.73 -66.17 -35.45
C LYS A 603 14.59 -65.64 -36.59
N THR A 604 14.58 -66.30 -37.74
CA THR A 604 15.26 -65.80 -38.95
C THR A 604 14.73 -64.43 -39.38
N GLY A 605 13.41 -64.22 -39.38
CA GLY A 605 12.80 -62.93 -39.68
C GLY A 605 13.19 -61.81 -38.70
N ILE A 606 13.24 -62.11 -37.40
CA ILE A 606 13.69 -61.18 -36.36
C ILE A 606 15.19 -60.87 -36.53
N CYS A 607 16.03 -61.86 -36.82
CA CYS A 607 17.46 -61.63 -37.11
C CYS A 607 17.63 -60.71 -38.33
N HIS A 608 16.89 -60.96 -39.43
CA HIS A 608 16.89 -60.06 -40.58
C HIS A 608 16.45 -58.64 -40.24
N TRP A 609 15.42 -58.48 -39.40
CA TRP A 609 14.98 -57.17 -38.92
C TRP A 609 16.02 -56.48 -38.04
N TRP A 610 16.69 -57.23 -37.16
CA TRP A 610 17.63 -56.68 -36.18
C TRP A 610 18.95 -56.27 -36.81
N ASP A 611 19.47 -57.10 -37.72
CA ASP A 611 20.77 -56.86 -38.35
C ASP A 611 20.68 -55.81 -39.47
N GLN A 612 19.54 -55.74 -40.19
CA GLN A 612 19.31 -54.77 -41.26
C GLN A 612 17.87 -54.23 -41.25
N PRO A 613 17.51 -53.43 -40.22
CA PRO A 613 16.16 -52.89 -40.10
C PRO A 613 15.81 -52.05 -41.33
N ALA A 614 14.61 -52.28 -41.87
CA ALA A 614 14.05 -51.56 -43.01
C ALA A 614 14.67 -51.77 -44.41
N GLN A 615 15.61 -52.70 -44.59
CA GLN A 615 16.23 -52.95 -45.92
C GLN A 615 15.21 -53.32 -47.02
N PHE A 616 14.10 -53.96 -46.65
CA PHE A 616 13.05 -54.41 -47.56
C PHE A 616 11.70 -53.71 -47.34
N VAL A 617 11.65 -52.69 -46.47
CA VAL A 617 10.38 -52.07 -46.06
C VAL A 617 9.88 -51.04 -47.07
N LEU A 618 10.77 -50.45 -47.88
CA LEU A 618 10.42 -49.45 -48.88
C LEU A 618 11.22 -49.64 -50.19
N PRO A 619 11.01 -50.74 -50.94
CA PRO A 619 11.75 -51.02 -52.17
C PRO A 619 11.54 -49.95 -53.26
N GLU A 620 10.43 -49.23 -53.20
CA GLU A 620 10.01 -48.26 -54.23
C GLU A 620 10.43 -46.81 -53.93
N LYS A 621 10.86 -46.50 -52.70
CA LYS A 621 11.19 -45.13 -52.31
C LYS A 621 12.52 -44.72 -52.96
N ARG A 622 12.46 -43.73 -53.85
CA ARG A 622 13.63 -43.18 -54.56
C ARG A 622 14.13 -41.93 -53.85
N ILE A 623 15.43 -41.85 -53.58
CA ILE A 623 16.10 -40.66 -53.05
C ILE A 623 17.20 -40.28 -54.04
N GLY A 624 17.11 -39.08 -54.63
CA GLY A 624 17.98 -38.67 -55.73
C GLY A 624 17.79 -39.47 -57.02
N GLY A 625 16.57 -39.98 -57.26
CA GLY A 625 16.22 -40.75 -58.47
C GLY A 625 16.57 -42.25 -58.44
N LEU A 626 17.31 -42.73 -57.42
CA LEU A 626 17.71 -44.13 -57.27
C LEU A 626 17.03 -44.79 -56.06
N THR A 627 16.75 -46.09 -56.17
CA THR A 627 16.27 -46.93 -55.06
C THR A 627 17.41 -47.32 -54.12
N PHE A 628 17.08 -47.79 -52.91
CA PHE A 628 18.10 -48.25 -51.95
C PHE A 628 19.00 -49.35 -52.54
N GLN A 629 18.45 -50.32 -53.29
CA GLN A 629 19.26 -51.36 -53.93
C GLN A 629 20.24 -50.80 -54.98
N GLN A 630 19.81 -49.80 -55.74
CA GLN A 630 20.67 -49.13 -56.72
C GLN A 630 21.76 -48.28 -56.04
N TRP A 631 21.44 -47.60 -54.94
CA TRP A 631 22.42 -46.92 -54.10
C TRP A 631 23.43 -47.90 -53.48
N LEU A 632 22.96 -49.04 -53.00
CA LEU A 632 23.81 -50.09 -52.44
C LEU A 632 24.75 -50.67 -53.50
N GLN A 633 24.28 -50.90 -54.73
CA GLN A 633 25.14 -51.35 -55.84
C GLN A 633 26.16 -50.27 -56.21
N ARG A 634 25.74 -49.01 -56.33
CA ARG A 634 26.64 -47.89 -56.63
C ARG A 634 27.68 -47.68 -55.54
N TRP A 635 27.30 -47.82 -54.28
CA TRP A 635 28.21 -47.79 -53.14
C TRP A 635 29.17 -48.98 -53.17
N LYS A 636 28.70 -50.21 -53.45
CA LYS A 636 29.56 -51.38 -53.61
C LYS A 636 30.59 -51.17 -54.72
N PHE A 637 30.19 -50.62 -55.86
CA PHE A 637 31.08 -50.28 -56.97
C PHE A 637 32.09 -49.18 -56.60
N ALA A 638 31.68 -48.17 -55.85
CA ALA A 638 32.57 -47.11 -55.36
C ALA A 638 33.53 -47.62 -54.27
N ALA A 639 33.07 -48.50 -53.39
CA ALA A 639 33.86 -49.12 -52.33
C ALA A 639 34.87 -50.14 -52.88
N SER A 640 34.55 -50.81 -54.00
CA SER A 640 35.48 -51.63 -54.77
C SER A 640 36.37 -50.81 -55.74
N GLY A 641 36.20 -49.48 -55.77
CA GLY A 641 36.84 -48.55 -56.71
C GLY A 641 37.71 -47.48 -56.03
N LEU A 642 38.34 -47.82 -54.91
CA LEU A 642 39.58 -47.16 -54.47
C LEU A 642 40.75 -47.86 -55.20
N PRO A 643 41.78 -47.14 -55.68
CA PRO A 643 42.90 -47.73 -56.41
C PRO A 643 43.63 -48.84 -55.65
#